data_AF-A0A0P1EV23-F1
#
_entry.id   AF-A0A0P1EV23-F1
#
_cell.length_a   1.000
_cell.length_b   1.000
_cell.length_c   1.000
_cell.angle_alpha   90.00
_cell.angle_beta   90.00
_cell.angle_gamma   90.00
#
_symmetry.space_group_name_H-M   'P 1'
#
loop_
_entity.id
_entity.type
_entity.pdbx_description
1 polymer ?
#
loop_
_entity_poly.entity_id
_entity_poly.type
_entity_poly.pdbx_seq_one_letter_code
_entity_poly.pdbx_strand_id
1 'polypeptide(L)'
;MASKVVFHVPQKFVETYADLPHLVLFKRIRDLLQERGGKIEVRRRDEALRVGSAIDHAELLEPENLHIVENGVVRQNNALNAAVAYIPPYYHLDAHGVLARSAAAHAVYDPTSVNPVMAAAHFEGLYNRLVRPRRSRYNPKQAVSELPQECIAVFLQGDNPHRQQTAHCSNEQMLRAVAEAAEGRPIVVKTHPQSRPLRDVQLMHELLQEGLPLLATDANIHDILSKCAATVSFNSAVALEGFLHGKPAVLFGQSDFHHVCETVVDPDQFSDALKQAVNSSHDYGRFLYWYFSNHCVMVDDPVSDERILQAFDDAGFSSERLGLMGSHTLAQKQQQKLRFAQREAAQLLRHNPQTSSVSIRRCVRAEPEQQRFIADREGDKLLITRYLDARGAETVLGRQKAMEALNAVLLGGDLKAAQCVIARPDIGLLATMQVRGETLSQKMLNADARQRRRFVKRAAQWLNAVSSVGTDNDADTTEGWTSVSLPQAMPQEDRDMAASLQGALTQMSNNQPQLSWRWVLGYEAFYPSNFKLGRDVLCAEYIGPEKIVRLEDEIARFLIEAARYADVSVGMRTHGMMKADWEAFVDAGLLPDAGSEKALRLSIGQELLSQFCQPNIDYEMQEPLREIIAAYLADVTL
;
A
#
# COMPACT_ATOMS: atom_id res chain seq x y z
N MET A 1 -33.54 21.06 -14.24
CA MET A 1 -33.40 19.62 -14.57
C MET A 1 -32.02 19.19 -14.08
N ALA A 2 -31.87 17.97 -13.54
CA ALA A 2 -30.55 17.46 -13.18
C ALA A 2 -29.63 17.42 -14.42
N SER A 3 -28.36 17.79 -14.22
CA SER A 3 -27.33 17.69 -15.26
C SER A 3 -27.14 16.24 -15.69
N LYS A 4 -26.73 16.02 -16.93
CA LYS A 4 -26.36 14.68 -17.45
C LYS A 4 -24.88 14.61 -17.77
N VAL A 5 -24.39 13.39 -17.93
CA VAL A 5 -23.06 13.12 -18.49
C VAL A 5 -23.19 12.83 -19.99
N VAL A 6 -22.38 13.48 -20.81
CA VAL A 6 -22.37 13.33 -22.27
C VAL A 6 -21.04 12.74 -22.71
N PHE A 7 -21.08 11.54 -23.26
CA PHE A 7 -19.91 10.89 -23.85
C PHE A 7 -19.72 11.33 -25.29
N HIS A 8 -18.50 11.74 -25.62
CA HIS A 8 -18.09 12.03 -26.98
C HIS A 8 -17.12 10.96 -27.46
N VAL A 9 -17.64 10.01 -28.26
CA VAL A 9 -16.86 8.88 -28.80
C VAL A 9 -16.84 8.91 -30.34
N PRO A 10 -15.84 8.31 -31.02
CA PRO A 10 -15.85 8.17 -32.47
C PRO A 10 -17.18 7.60 -33.00
N GLN A 11 -17.66 8.07 -34.15
CA GLN A 11 -18.95 7.64 -34.74
C GLN A 11 -19.14 6.11 -34.75
N LYS A 12 -18.08 5.38 -35.12
CA LYS A 12 -18.09 3.90 -35.20
C LYS A 12 -18.29 3.20 -33.84
N PHE A 13 -18.12 3.92 -32.73
CA PHE A 13 -18.20 3.39 -31.37
C PHE A 13 -19.45 3.85 -30.61
N VAL A 14 -20.27 4.77 -31.15
CA VAL A 14 -21.46 5.31 -30.46
C VAL A 14 -22.38 4.20 -29.95
N GLU A 15 -22.62 3.17 -30.77
CA GLU A 15 -23.50 2.04 -30.42
C GLU A 15 -22.76 0.90 -29.68
N THR A 16 -21.42 0.86 -29.73
CA THR A 16 -20.64 -0.34 -29.33
C THR A 16 -19.60 -0.05 -28.24
N TYR A 17 -19.51 1.18 -27.74
CA TYR A 17 -18.42 1.59 -26.83
C TYR A 17 -18.29 0.69 -25.59
N ALA A 18 -19.40 0.17 -25.08
CA ALA A 18 -19.42 -0.65 -23.88
C ALA A 18 -18.74 -2.02 -24.05
N ASP A 19 -18.57 -2.50 -25.28
CA ASP A 19 -17.97 -3.80 -25.56
C ASP A 19 -16.48 -3.70 -25.93
N LEU A 20 -15.95 -2.47 -26.01
CA LEU A 20 -14.60 -2.22 -26.48
C LEU A 20 -13.60 -2.18 -25.32
N PRO A 21 -12.52 -3.02 -25.33
CA PRO A 21 -11.54 -3.06 -24.24
C PRO A 21 -10.88 -1.71 -23.93
N HIS A 22 -10.68 -0.85 -24.93
CA HIS A 22 -10.07 0.46 -24.76
C HIS A 22 -11.03 1.54 -24.25
N LEU A 23 -12.34 1.24 -24.13
CA LEU A 23 -13.38 2.14 -23.60
C LEU A 23 -14.05 1.59 -22.34
N VAL A 24 -13.42 0.62 -21.66
CA VAL A 24 -13.94 0.00 -20.43
C VAL A 24 -14.21 1.04 -19.32
N LEU A 25 -13.46 2.14 -19.25
CA LEU A 25 -13.78 3.25 -18.35
C LEU A 25 -15.16 3.88 -18.64
N PHE A 26 -15.51 4.10 -19.91
CA PHE A 26 -16.82 4.63 -20.29
C PHE A 26 -17.95 3.68 -19.89
N LYS A 27 -17.74 2.37 -20.06
CA LYS A 27 -18.68 1.36 -19.53
C LYS A 27 -18.83 1.49 -18.02
N ARG A 28 -17.72 1.57 -17.27
CA ARG A 28 -17.77 1.68 -15.80
C ARG A 28 -18.50 2.94 -15.35
N ILE A 29 -18.21 4.08 -15.96
CA ILE A 29 -18.90 5.34 -15.68
C ILE A 29 -20.39 5.21 -15.97
N ARG A 30 -20.76 4.57 -17.09
CA ARG A 30 -22.16 4.33 -17.42
C ARG A 30 -22.87 3.51 -16.35
N ASP A 31 -22.28 2.37 -15.99
CA ASP A 31 -22.85 1.44 -15.02
C ASP A 31 -23.00 2.14 -13.65
N LEU A 32 -21.98 2.89 -13.20
CA LEU A 32 -22.02 3.70 -11.98
C LEU A 32 -23.16 4.73 -11.97
N LEU A 33 -23.32 5.49 -13.06
CA LEU A 33 -24.38 6.49 -13.16
C LEU A 33 -25.77 5.85 -13.21
N GLN A 34 -25.94 4.76 -13.98
CA GLN A 34 -27.21 4.03 -14.08
C GLN A 34 -27.64 3.43 -12.74
N GLU A 35 -26.71 2.81 -12.01
CA GLU A 35 -26.95 2.28 -10.65
C GLU A 35 -27.39 3.38 -9.66
N ARG A 36 -27.07 4.65 -9.94
CA ARG A 36 -27.39 5.82 -9.12
C ARG A 36 -28.54 6.68 -9.65
N GLY A 37 -29.19 6.27 -10.74
CA GLY A 37 -30.29 7.04 -11.37
C GLY A 37 -29.83 8.25 -12.21
N GLY A 38 -28.54 8.36 -12.50
CA GLY A 38 -27.95 9.39 -13.34
C GLY A 38 -28.32 9.25 -14.83
N LYS A 39 -28.24 10.35 -15.56
CA LYS A 39 -28.55 10.41 -17.00
C LYS A 39 -27.28 10.45 -17.83
N ILE A 40 -27.27 9.71 -18.94
CA ILE A 40 -26.16 9.65 -19.88
C ILE A 40 -26.67 9.85 -21.30
N GLU A 41 -25.92 10.60 -22.09
CA GLU A 41 -26.07 10.68 -23.53
C GLU A 41 -24.75 10.29 -24.21
N VAL A 42 -24.81 9.62 -25.35
CA VAL A 42 -23.63 9.25 -26.13
C VAL A 42 -23.76 9.89 -27.51
N ARG A 43 -22.73 10.63 -27.90
CA ARG A 43 -22.69 11.38 -29.16
C ARG A 43 -21.46 11.03 -29.98
N ARG A 44 -21.57 11.32 -31.27
CA ARG A 44 -20.41 11.43 -32.15
C ARG A 44 -19.49 12.53 -31.62
N ARG A 45 -18.23 12.19 -31.37
CA ARG A 45 -17.17 13.14 -31.07
C ARG A 45 -16.85 13.99 -32.30
N ASP A 46 -16.88 15.30 -32.13
CA ASP A 46 -16.33 16.25 -33.09
C ASP A 46 -14.79 16.24 -33.06
N GLU A 47 -14.14 16.36 -34.21
CA GLU A 47 -12.67 16.33 -34.27
C GLU A 47 -12.03 17.57 -33.64
N ALA A 48 -12.74 18.70 -33.57
CA ALA A 48 -12.28 19.90 -32.87
C ALA A 48 -11.98 19.63 -31.38
N LEU A 49 -12.64 18.65 -30.76
CA LEU A 49 -12.41 18.25 -29.36
C LEU A 49 -11.07 17.50 -29.15
N ARG A 50 -10.32 17.24 -30.23
CA ARG A 50 -9.00 16.58 -30.23
C ARG A 50 -7.86 17.47 -30.70
N VAL A 51 -8.17 18.68 -31.16
CA VAL A 51 -7.20 19.60 -31.74
C VAL A 51 -6.95 20.71 -30.73
N GLY A 52 -5.75 20.74 -30.15
CA GLY A 52 -5.41 21.67 -29.05
C GLY A 52 -5.40 23.15 -29.44
N SER A 53 -5.50 23.48 -30.73
CA SER A 53 -5.60 24.86 -31.23
C SER A 53 -7.04 25.41 -31.25
N ALA A 54 -8.06 24.58 -31.03
CA ALA A 54 -9.45 25.03 -30.91
C ALA A 54 -9.67 25.54 -29.48
N ILE A 55 -9.90 26.84 -29.31
CA ILE A 55 -9.99 27.50 -27.99
C ILE A 55 -11.46 27.62 -27.53
N ASP A 56 -12.41 27.66 -28.47
CA ASP A 56 -13.83 27.75 -28.17
C ASP A 56 -14.56 26.44 -28.51
N HIS A 57 -15.16 25.83 -27.48
CA HIS A 57 -16.01 24.65 -27.60
C HIS A 57 -17.45 24.92 -27.12
N ALA A 58 -17.84 26.18 -26.91
CA ALA A 58 -19.15 26.55 -26.36
C ALA A 58 -20.31 26.04 -27.22
N GLU A 59 -20.12 25.95 -28.54
CA GLU A 59 -21.12 25.39 -29.47
C GLU A 59 -21.18 23.85 -29.46
N LEU A 60 -20.15 23.19 -28.92
CA LEU A 60 -20.03 21.72 -28.89
C LEU A 60 -20.36 21.10 -27.53
N LEU A 61 -20.17 21.86 -26.45
CA LEU A 61 -20.24 21.40 -25.07
C LEU A 61 -21.19 22.29 -24.27
N GLU A 62 -22.38 21.78 -23.96
CA GLU A 62 -23.38 22.53 -23.21
C GLU A 62 -22.96 22.74 -21.73
N PRO A 63 -22.98 23.99 -21.22
CA PRO A 63 -22.41 24.33 -19.90
C PRO A 63 -23.13 23.65 -18.72
N GLU A 64 -24.39 23.27 -18.90
CA GLU A 64 -25.19 22.60 -17.88
C GLU A 64 -24.87 21.10 -17.74
N ASN A 65 -24.06 20.50 -18.63
CA ASN A 65 -23.75 19.07 -18.64
C ASN A 65 -22.26 18.80 -18.48
N LEU A 66 -21.93 17.63 -17.93
CA LEU A 66 -20.55 17.15 -17.86
C LEU A 66 -20.22 16.41 -19.15
N HIS A 67 -19.17 16.79 -19.82
CA HIS A 67 -18.71 16.16 -21.05
C HIS A 67 -17.50 15.26 -20.80
N ILE A 68 -17.52 14.03 -21.31
CA ILE A 68 -16.37 13.14 -21.26
C ILE A 68 -15.94 12.81 -22.68
N VAL A 69 -14.76 13.30 -23.06
CA VAL A 69 -14.25 13.23 -24.43
C VAL A 69 -13.22 12.12 -24.57
N GLU A 70 -13.53 11.12 -25.39
CA GLU A 70 -12.59 10.05 -25.72
C GLU A 70 -11.36 10.63 -26.42
N ASN A 71 -10.16 10.36 -25.92
CA ASN A 71 -8.89 10.90 -26.44
C ASN A 71 -8.91 12.44 -26.64
N GLY A 72 -9.67 13.17 -25.82
CA GLY A 72 -9.85 14.62 -25.93
C GLY A 72 -8.65 15.44 -25.43
N VAL A 73 -8.67 16.73 -25.76
CA VAL A 73 -7.68 17.73 -25.30
C VAL A 73 -8.35 18.97 -24.70
N VAL A 74 -9.63 18.85 -24.35
CA VAL A 74 -10.49 19.96 -23.94
C VAL A 74 -10.09 20.45 -22.56
N ARG A 75 -9.92 21.76 -22.40
CA ARG A 75 -9.63 22.41 -21.11
C ARG A 75 -10.75 23.38 -20.75
N GLN A 76 -11.86 22.83 -20.28
CA GLN A 76 -13.04 23.59 -19.83
C GLN A 76 -13.59 22.99 -18.54
N ASN A 77 -14.21 23.81 -17.70
CA ASN A 77 -14.69 23.38 -16.39
C ASN A 77 -15.69 22.22 -16.46
N ASN A 78 -16.50 22.14 -17.52
CA ASN A 78 -17.49 21.09 -17.71
C ASN A 78 -17.02 19.92 -18.59
N ALA A 79 -15.71 19.73 -18.76
CA ALA A 79 -15.16 18.68 -19.60
C ALA A 79 -14.07 17.88 -18.90
N LEU A 80 -14.12 16.57 -19.09
CA LEU A 80 -13.06 15.62 -18.76
C LEU A 80 -12.62 14.89 -20.03
N ASN A 81 -11.36 14.52 -20.08
CA ASN A 81 -10.78 13.79 -21.19
C ASN A 81 -10.42 12.37 -20.71
N ALA A 82 -10.79 11.37 -21.51
CA ALA A 82 -10.63 9.98 -21.12
C ALA A 82 -9.95 9.15 -22.20
N ALA A 83 -8.93 8.39 -21.81
CA ALA A 83 -8.20 7.48 -22.68
C ALA A 83 -7.49 6.41 -21.86
N VAL A 84 -7.09 5.30 -22.49
CA VAL A 84 -6.15 4.35 -21.88
C VAL A 84 -4.83 5.08 -21.60
N ALA A 85 -4.40 5.08 -20.34
CA ALA A 85 -3.15 5.67 -19.89
C ALA A 85 -2.00 4.67 -20.13
N TYR A 86 -1.60 4.54 -21.40
CA TYR A 86 -0.55 3.63 -21.91
C TYR A 86 -0.83 2.13 -21.72
N ILE A 87 -1.00 1.64 -20.49
CA ILE A 87 -1.10 0.24 -20.10
C ILE A 87 -2.49 -0.04 -19.50
N PRO A 88 -3.34 -0.91 -20.10
CA PRO A 88 -4.57 -1.37 -19.45
C PRO A 88 -4.28 -2.10 -18.13
N PRO A 89 -5.17 -2.04 -17.12
CA PRO A 89 -6.47 -1.39 -17.12
C PRO A 89 -6.46 0.04 -16.53
N TYR A 90 -5.39 0.81 -16.76
CA TYR A 90 -5.29 2.20 -16.30
C TYR A 90 -5.82 3.19 -17.36
N TYR A 91 -6.61 4.16 -16.92
CA TYR A 91 -7.24 5.15 -17.78
C TYR A 91 -7.07 6.55 -17.19
N HIS A 92 -6.85 7.54 -18.05
CA HIS A 92 -7.04 8.94 -17.68
C HIS A 92 -8.53 9.26 -17.61
N LEU A 93 -8.86 10.15 -16.68
CA LEU A 93 -10.12 10.87 -16.58
C LEU A 93 -9.77 12.25 -16.01
N ASP A 94 -9.41 13.18 -16.90
CA ASP A 94 -8.61 14.36 -16.52
C ASP A 94 -9.09 15.63 -17.25
N ALA A 95 -9.19 16.73 -16.52
CA ALA A 95 -9.62 18.04 -17.02
C ALA A 95 -8.58 18.76 -17.92
N HIS A 96 -7.30 18.36 -17.86
CA HIS A 96 -6.21 18.99 -18.61
C HIS A 96 -5.99 18.36 -19.99
N GLY A 97 -6.37 17.09 -20.16
CA GLY A 97 -6.14 16.29 -21.36
C GLY A 97 -5.76 14.85 -21.04
N VAL A 98 -5.30 14.10 -22.04
CA VAL A 98 -4.81 12.72 -21.88
C VAL A 98 -3.38 12.58 -22.38
N LEU A 99 -2.66 11.55 -21.92
CA LEU A 99 -1.29 11.24 -22.31
C LEU A 99 -0.41 12.48 -22.09
N ALA A 100 0.43 12.88 -23.05
CA ALA A 100 1.30 14.06 -22.97
C ALA A 100 0.63 15.38 -22.50
N ARG A 101 -0.70 15.48 -22.54
CA ARG A 101 -1.47 16.66 -22.09
C ARG A 101 -2.17 16.48 -20.75
N SER A 102 -2.06 15.31 -20.12
CA SER A 102 -2.65 15.04 -18.81
C SER A 102 -2.01 15.92 -17.74
N ALA A 103 -2.68 16.05 -16.59
CA ALA A 103 -2.16 16.80 -15.46
C ALA A 103 -0.83 16.22 -14.93
N ALA A 104 -0.55 14.94 -15.18
CA ALA A 104 0.71 14.31 -14.79
C ALA A 104 1.93 15.01 -15.41
N ALA A 105 1.82 15.54 -16.64
CA ALA A 105 2.89 16.30 -17.30
C ALA A 105 3.29 17.59 -16.57
N HIS A 106 2.45 18.10 -15.66
CA HIS A 106 2.71 19.31 -14.89
C HIS A 106 2.88 19.02 -13.40
N ALA A 107 2.71 17.77 -12.97
CA ALA A 107 2.85 17.36 -11.59
C ALA A 107 4.33 17.24 -11.20
N VAL A 108 4.63 17.57 -9.94
CA VAL A 108 5.96 17.37 -9.36
C VAL A 108 6.09 15.91 -8.93
N TYR A 109 7.09 15.22 -9.47
CA TYR A 109 7.47 13.87 -9.06
C TYR A 109 8.63 13.94 -8.05
N ASP A 110 8.37 13.47 -6.84
CA ASP A 110 9.40 13.24 -5.82
C ASP A 110 9.41 11.75 -5.42
N PRO A 111 10.45 10.98 -5.80
CA PRO A 111 10.53 9.56 -5.46
C PRO A 111 10.57 9.32 -3.94
N THR A 112 11.04 10.26 -3.12
CA THR A 112 11.17 10.05 -1.67
C THR A 112 9.82 10.08 -0.95
N SER A 113 8.84 10.78 -1.53
CA SER A 113 7.45 10.82 -1.05
C SER A 113 6.65 9.54 -1.36
N VAL A 114 7.16 8.68 -2.25
CA VAL A 114 6.45 7.49 -2.70
C VAL A 114 6.69 6.32 -1.76
N ASN A 115 5.60 5.70 -1.30
CA ASN A 115 5.65 4.51 -0.46
C ASN A 115 6.38 3.35 -1.17
N PRO A 116 7.54 2.90 -0.66
CA PRO A 116 8.38 1.92 -1.34
C PRO A 116 7.76 0.53 -1.41
N VAL A 117 7.01 0.13 -0.38
CA VAL A 117 6.37 -1.20 -0.32
C VAL A 117 5.25 -1.31 -1.34
N MET A 118 4.41 -0.27 -1.43
CA MET A 118 3.34 -0.22 -2.42
C MET A 118 3.90 -0.13 -3.84
N ALA A 119 4.97 0.63 -4.04
CA ALA A 119 5.66 0.73 -5.32
C ALA A 119 6.24 -0.62 -5.78
N ALA A 120 6.94 -1.34 -4.90
CA ALA A 120 7.49 -2.66 -5.20
C ALA A 120 6.40 -3.68 -5.52
N ALA A 121 5.31 -3.73 -4.74
CA ALA A 121 4.18 -4.61 -5.02
C ALA A 121 3.51 -4.28 -6.36
N HIS A 122 3.33 -3.00 -6.67
CA HIS A 122 2.76 -2.55 -7.93
C HIS A 122 3.66 -2.93 -9.11
N PHE A 123 4.97 -2.70 -9.02
CA PHE A 123 5.95 -3.09 -10.02
C PHE A 123 5.95 -4.60 -10.25
N GLU A 124 6.00 -5.41 -9.18
CA GLU A 124 5.93 -6.87 -9.27
C GLU A 124 4.62 -7.33 -9.93
N GLY A 125 3.49 -6.69 -9.62
CA GLY A 125 2.20 -6.93 -10.26
C GLY A 125 2.22 -6.67 -11.78
N LEU A 126 2.78 -5.53 -12.21
CA LEU A 126 2.96 -5.20 -13.63
C LEU A 126 3.92 -6.16 -14.32
N TYR A 127 5.07 -6.45 -13.70
CA TYR A 127 6.08 -7.37 -14.22
C TYR A 127 5.50 -8.78 -14.45
N ASN A 128 4.76 -9.29 -13.47
CA ASN A 128 4.12 -10.61 -13.55
C ASN A 128 3.03 -10.68 -14.62
N ARG A 129 2.36 -9.55 -14.89
CA ARG A 129 1.26 -9.47 -15.87
C ARG A 129 1.74 -9.27 -17.31
N LEU A 130 2.83 -8.52 -17.50
CA LEU A 130 3.31 -8.08 -18.80
C LEU A 130 4.61 -8.78 -19.20
N VAL A 131 5.66 -8.61 -18.41
CA VAL A 131 7.01 -9.08 -18.75
C VAL A 131 7.09 -10.61 -18.73
N ARG A 132 6.70 -11.25 -17.62
CA ARG A 132 6.77 -12.72 -17.48
C ARG A 132 6.04 -13.49 -18.61
N PRO A 133 4.76 -13.19 -18.92
CA PRO A 133 4.05 -13.87 -19.99
C PRO A 133 4.32 -13.25 -21.38
N ARG A 134 5.23 -12.27 -21.50
CA ARG A 134 5.55 -11.54 -22.73
C ARG A 134 4.33 -10.93 -23.42
N ARG A 135 3.46 -10.30 -22.63
CA ARG A 135 2.22 -9.64 -23.05
C ARG A 135 2.36 -8.13 -22.96
N SER A 136 1.88 -7.45 -23.99
CA SER A 136 1.81 -5.99 -24.06
C SER A 136 0.36 -5.55 -24.27
N ARG A 137 0.13 -4.24 -24.42
CA ARG A 137 -1.16 -3.64 -24.81
C ARG A 137 -1.73 -4.24 -26.09
N TYR A 138 -0.88 -4.47 -27.09
CA TYR A 138 -1.25 -5.12 -28.35
C TYR A 138 -0.87 -6.61 -28.30
N ASN A 139 -1.31 -7.42 -29.26
CA ASN A 139 -0.94 -8.85 -29.32
C ASN A 139 0.43 -9.02 -30.02
N PRO A 140 1.57 -9.11 -29.29
CA PRO A 140 2.86 -9.31 -29.93
C PRO A 140 3.00 -10.74 -30.47
N LYS A 141 3.96 -10.91 -31.37
CA LYS A 141 4.46 -12.22 -31.82
C LYS A 141 4.87 -13.06 -30.61
N GLN A 142 4.45 -14.32 -30.58
CA GLN A 142 4.74 -15.21 -29.46
C GLN A 142 6.07 -15.94 -29.62
N ALA A 143 6.49 -16.21 -30.86
CA ALA A 143 7.80 -16.76 -31.15
C ALA A 143 8.89 -15.83 -30.61
N VAL A 144 9.87 -16.42 -29.92
CA VAL A 144 11.05 -15.71 -29.41
C VAL A 144 11.95 -15.36 -30.58
N SER A 145 12.37 -14.11 -30.66
CA SER A 145 13.33 -13.65 -31.66
C SER A 145 14.72 -13.49 -31.05
N GLU A 146 15.75 -13.91 -31.78
CA GLU A 146 17.13 -13.53 -31.48
C GLU A 146 17.39 -12.09 -31.96
N LEU A 147 17.95 -11.27 -31.08
CA LEU A 147 18.19 -9.85 -31.31
C LEU A 147 19.56 -9.47 -30.75
N PRO A 148 20.24 -8.48 -31.35
CA PRO A 148 21.52 -8.01 -30.86
C PRO A 148 21.42 -7.43 -29.44
N GLN A 149 22.43 -7.75 -28.62
CA GLN A 149 22.59 -7.20 -27.27
C GLN A 149 23.02 -5.73 -27.33
N GLU A 150 22.73 -4.97 -26.27
CA GLU A 150 23.06 -3.55 -26.11
C GLU A 150 22.58 -2.67 -27.28
N CYS A 151 21.49 -3.09 -27.93
CA CYS A 151 20.93 -2.36 -29.06
C CYS A 151 20.17 -1.10 -28.62
N ILE A 152 20.06 -0.12 -29.51
CA ILE A 152 19.14 1.02 -29.36
C ILE A 152 17.81 0.60 -29.97
N ALA A 153 16.76 0.52 -29.16
CA ALA A 153 15.44 0.06 -29.59
C ALA A 153 14.54 1.24 -29.95
N VAL A 154 14.31 1.46 -31.25
CA VAL A 154 13.44 2.52 -31.76
C VAL A 154 12.03 1.99 -32.00
N PHE A 155 11.03 2.62 -31.38
CA PHE A 155 9.61 2.28 -31.54
C PHE A 155 8.87 3.39 -32.28
N LEU A 156 8.53 3.15 -33.55
CA LEU A 156 7.77 4.10 -34.36
C LEU A 156 6.29 4.10 -33.95
N GLN A 157 5.62 5.24 -34.11
CA GLN A 157 4.21 5.46 -33.73
C GLN A 157 3.34 5.93 -34.92
N GLY A 158 3.83 5.81 -36.16
CA GLY A 158 3.22 6.37 -37.36
C GLY A 158 3.03 7.89 -37.27
N ASP A 159 2.03 8.42 -37.97
CA ASP A 159 1.77 9.87 -38.05
C ASP A 159 1.02 10.45 -36.81
N ASN A 160 0.75 9.63 -35.77
CA ASN A 160 -0.07 10.08 -34.65
C ASN A 160 0.59 11.20 -33.81
N PRO A 161 1.87 11.12 -33.42
CA PRO A 161 2.54 12.20 -32.69
C PRO A 161 2.54 13.54 -33.44
N HIS A 162 2.73 13.52 -34.77
CA HIS A 162 2.68 14.74 -35.60
C HIS A 162 1.27 15.31 -35.69
N ARG A 163 0.25 14.47 -35.90
CA ARG A 163 -1.16 14.92 -35.90
C ARG A 163 -1.58 15.48 -34.54
N GLN A 164 -1.05 14.93 -33.45
CA GLN A 164 -1.29 15.44 -32.11
C GLN A 164 -0.39 16.62 -31.74
N GLN A 165 0.53 17.05 -32.61
CA GLN A 165 1.50 18.13 -32.37
C GLN A 165 2.34 17.91 -31.11
N THR A 166 2.66 16.65 -30.79
CA THR A 166 3.53 16.31 -29.66
C THR A 166 4.96 15.98 -30.11
N ALA A 167 5.20 15.78 -31.41
CA ALA A 167 6.51 15.46 -31.96
C ALA A 167 7.39 16.71 -32.09
N HIS A 168 8.68 16.60 -31.74
CA HIS A 168 9.68 17.66 -31.92
C HIS A 168 10.43 17.57 -33.25
N CYS A 169 10.41 16.41 -33.91
CA CYS A 169 11.01 16.21 -35.23
C CYS A 169 10.23 15.19 -36.08
N SER A 170 10.66 14.97 -37.32
CA SER A 170 10.14 13.89 -38.19
C SER A 170 10.70 12.51 -37.81
N ASN A 171 10.02 11.43 -38.22
CA ASN A 171 10.52 10.06 -38.04
C ASN A 171 11.92 9.88 -38.66
N GLU A 172 12.15 10.51 -39.81
CA GLU A 172 13.44 10.46 -40.51
C GLU A 172 14.55 11.12 -39.70
N GLN A 173 14.32 12.35 -39.21
CA GLN A 173 15.29 13.07 -38.37
C GLN A 173 15.65 12.27 -37.11
N MET A 174 14.66 11.67 -36.45
CA MET A 174 14.90 10.80 -35.29
C MET A 174 15.78 9.59 -35.66
N LEU A 175 15.47 8.88 -36.75
CA LEU A 175 16.23 7.69 -37.15
C LEU A 175 17.67 8.04 -37.57
N ARG A 176 17.88 9.17 -38.24
CA ARG A 176 19.21 9.67 -38.60
C ARG A 176 20.03 10.05 -37.37
N ALA A 177 19.44 10.79 -36.42
CA ALA A 177 20.12 11.14 -35.16
C ALA A 177 20.50 9.90 -34.35
N VAL A 178 19.61 8.90 -34.29
CA VAL A 178 19.92 7.60 -33.65
C VAL A 178 21.07 6.89 -34.36
N ALA A 179 21.08 6.85 -35.69
CA ALA A 179 22.13 6.21 -36.48
C ALA A 179 23.50 6.88 -36.29
N GLU A 180 23.53 8.21 -36.24
CA GLU A 180 24.75 8.98 -36.03
C GLU A 180 25.33 8.77 -34.64
N ALA A 181 24.48 8.76 -33.60
CA ALA A 181 24.92 8.64 -32.21
C ALA A 181 25.01 7.20 -31.68
N ALA A 182 24.80 6.19 -32.52
CA ALA A 182 24.75 4.80 -32.08
C ALA A 182 26.07 4.29 -31.46
N GLU A 183 27.21 4.92 -31.82
CA GLU A 183 28.55 4.59 -31.30
C GLU A 183 28.85 3.07 -31.39
N GLY A 184 28.43 2.43 -32.48
CA GLY A 184 28.60 0.99 -32.73
C GLY A 184 27.53 0.08 -32.13
N ARG A 185 26.58 0.61 -31.36
CA ARG A 185 25.42 -0.15 -30.89
C ARG A 185 24.50 -0.51 -32.06
N PRO A 186 24.00 -1.75 -32.17
CA PRO A 186 23.01 -2.11 -33.17
C PRO A 186 21.70 -1.32 -32.98
N ILE A 187 21.01 -0.95 -34.06
CA ILE A 187 19.77 -0.18 -33.97
C ILE A 187 18.61 -1.08 -34.40
N VAL A 188 17.70 -1.38 -33.48
CA VAL A 188 16.54 -2.23 -33.75
C VAL A 188 15.30 -1.36 -33.88
N VAL A 189 14.65 -1.37 -35.04
CA VAL A 189 13.49 -0.54 -35.32
C VAL A 189 12.24 -1.40 -35.43
N LYS A 190 11.24 -1.10 -34.60
CA LYS A 190 9.92 -1.74 -34.65
C LYS A 190 8.87 -0.74 -35.12
N THR A 191 8.14 -1.11 -36.18
CA THR A 191 7.01 -0.34 -36.72
C THR A 191 5.75 -0.50 -35.85
N HIS A 192 4.85 0.49 -35.89
CA HIS A 192 3.62 0.45 -35.10
C HIS A 192 2.60 -0.54 -35.71
N PRO A 193 1.92 -1.40 -34.93
CA PRO A 193 0.94 -2.36 -35.46
C PRO A 193 -0.25 -1.74 -36.20
N GLN A 194 -0.54 -0.46 -35.92
CA GLN A 194 -1.68 0.28 -36.46
C GLN A 194 -1.28 1.44 -37.40
N SER A 195 0.02 1.65 -37.67
CA SER A 195 0.41 2.65 -38.68
C SER A 195 0.02 2.14 -40.07
N ARG A 196 -0.18 3.06 -41.05
CA ARG A 196 -0.30 2.66 -42.46
C ARG A 196 1.05 2.03 -42.83
N PRO A 197 1.16 0.70 -42.95
CA PRO A 197 2.48 0.03 -42.97
C PRO A 197 3.36 0.55 -44.11
N LEU A 198 2.73 0.97 -45.21
CA LEU A 198 3.40 1.45 -46.41
C LEU A 198 4.34 2.63 -46.16
N ARG A 199 3.99 3.63 -45.32
CA ARG A 199 4.84 4.83 -45.14
C ARG A 199 6.09 4.55 -44.29
N ASP A 200 5.91 3.91 -43.14
CA ASP A 200 7.03 3.55 -42.27
C ASP A 200 7.96 2.54 -42.98
N VAL A 201 7.39 1.59 -43.73
CA VAL A 201 8.17 0.62 -44.52
C VAL A 201 8.91 1.30 -45.67
N GLN A 202 8.30 2.28 -46.35
CA GLN A 202 8.97 3.07 -47.40
C GLN A 202 10.15 3.86 -46.83
N LEU A 203 9.93 4.61 -45.74
CA LEU A 203 11.00 5.34 -45.06
C LEU A 203 12.14 4.41 -44.62
N MET A 204 11.81 3.26 -44.03
CA MET A 204 12.82 2.28 -43.64
C MET A 204 13.58 1.73 -44.86
N HIS A 205 12.91 1.48 -45.98
CA HIS A 205 13.56 1.02 -47.20
C HIS A 205 14.51 2.07 -47.79
N GLU A 206 14.10 3.33 -47.83
CA GLU A 206 14.90 4.46 -48.29
C GLU A 206 16.17 4.62 -47.43
N LEU A 207 16.01 4.66 -46.11
CA LEU A 207 17.14 4.80 -45.18
C LEU A 207 18.12 3.61 -45.25
N LEU A 208 17.62 2.38 -45.46
CA LEU A 208 18.46 1.21 -45.67
C LEU A 208 19.23 1.27 -47.01
N GLN A 209 18.60 1.79 -48.08
CA GLN A 209 19.28 2.00 -49.37
C GLN A 209 20.38 3.06 -49.27
N GLU A 210 20.21 4.07 -48.42
CA GLU A 210 21.23 5.07 -48.10
C GLU A 210 22.36 4.52 -47.21
N GLY A 211 22.25 3.28 -46.72
CA GLY A 211 23.29 2.60 -45.95
C GLY A 211 23.21 2.83 -44.44
N LEU A 212 22.08 3.33 -43.90
CA LEU A 212 21.94 3.45 -42.44
C LEU A 212 21.87 2.05 -41.79
N PRO A 213 22.58 1.83 -40.66
CA PRO A 213 22.69 0.52 -40.02
C PRO A 213 21.46 0.17 -39.16
N LEU A 214 20.28 0.10 -39.77
CA LEU A 214 19.01 -0.18 -39.10
C LEU A 214 18.61 -1.65 -39.24
N LEU A 215 18.08 -2.26 -38.17
CA LEU A 215 17.50 -3.60 -38.18
C LEU A 215 15.99 -3.52 -37.93
N ALA A 216 15.19 -3.58 -39.01
CA ALA A 216 13.74 -3.65 -38.90
C ALA A 216 13.29 -5.00 -38.30
N THR A 217 12.34 -4.98 -37.36
CA THR A 217 11.86 -6.21 -36.71
C THR A 217 10.36 -6.21 -36.39
N ASP A 218 9.75 -7.40 -36.47
CA ASP A 218 8.39 -7.68 -35.99
C ASP A 218 8.38 -8.38 -34.61
N ALA A 219 9.54 -8.55 -33.97
CA ALA A 219 9.74 -9.28 -32.72
C ALA A 219 8.83 -8.83 -31.56
N ASN A 220 8.64 -9.70 -30.58
CA ASN A 220 7.94 -9.33 -29.35
C ASN A 220 8.66 -8.16 -28.68
N ILE A 221 7.92 -7.16 -28.20
CA ILE A 221 8.55 -5.99 -27.57
C ILE A 221 9.38 -6.39 -26.35
N HIS A 222 8.99 -7.42 -25.58
CA HIS A 222 9.76 -7.85 -24.42
C HIS A 222 11.03 -8.60 -24.81
N ASP A 223 11.11 -9.16 -26.02
CA ASP A 223 12.41 -9.65 -26.55
C ASP A 223 13.34 -8.48 -26.78
N ILE A 224 12.85 -7.44 -27.46
CA ILE A 224 13.62 -6.23 -27.77
C ILE A 224 14.07 -5.55 -26.47
N LEU A 225 13.15 -5.32 -25.54
CA LEU A 225 13.41 -4.68 -24.25
C LEU A 225 14.42 -5.46 -23.40
N SER A 226 14.42 -6.81 -23.47
CA SER A 226 15.39 -7.63 -22.74
C SER A 226 16.83 -7.51 -23.26
N LYS A 227 17.02 -6.95 -24.46
CA LYS A 227 18.32 -6.84 -25.16
C LYS A 227 18.80 -5.41 -25.32
N CYS A 228 17.92 -4.42 -25.25
CA CYS A 228 18.30 -3.04 -25.53
C CYS A 228 19.08 -2.39 -24.38
N ALA A 229 19.92 -1.40 -24.73
CA ALA A 229 20.54 -0.48 -23.79
C ALA A 229 19.59 0.67 -23.41
N ALA A 230 18.80 1.17 -24.38
CA ALA A 230 17.80 2.21 -24.18
C ALA A 230 16.68 2.08 -25.22
N THR A 231 15.53 2.67 -24.91
CA THR A 231 14.40 2.81 -25.82
C THR A 231 14.33 4.22 -26.40
N VAL A 232 13.93 4.34 -27.66
CA VAL A 232 13.76 5.63 -28.35
C VAL A 232 12.38 5.67 -29.00
N SER A 233 11.61 6.73 -28.75
CA SER A 233 10.30 6.95 -29.38
C SER A 233 9.88 8.42 -29.28
N PHE A 234 8.70 8.80 -29.75
CA PHE A 234 8.14 10.11 -29.42
C PHE A 234 7.59 10.12 -27.99
N ASN A 235 6.68 9.21 -27.68
CA ASN A 235 6.06 9.03 -26.36
C ASN A 235 5.35 7.67 -26.28
N SER A 236 6.01 6.62 -26.75
CA SER A 236 5.39 5.30 -26.86
C SER A 236 5.11 4.67 -25.50
N ALA A 237 3.97 3.99 -25.37
CA ALA A 237 3.65 3.16 -24.20
C ALA A 237 4.73 2.11 -23.90
N VAL A 238 5.51 1.71 -24.93
CA VAL A 238 6.62 0.76 -24.78
C VAL A 238 7.72 1.30 -23.87
N ALA A 239 7.87 2.62 -23.71
CA ALA A 239 8.80 3.19 -22.73
C ALA A 239 8.45 2.76 -21.29
N LEU A 240 7.16 2.82 -20.91
CA LEU A 240 6.71 2.36 -19.60
C LEU A 240 6.89 0.84 -19.42
N GLU A 241 6.75 0.06 -20.48
CA GLU A 241 7.06 -1.38 -20.44
C GLU A 241 8.58 -1.63 -20.36
N GLY A 242 9.40 -0.75 -20.93
CA GLY A 242 10.86 -0.74 -20.81
C GLY A 242 11.34 -0.48 -19.38
N PHE A 243 10.64 0.38 -18.64
CA PHE A 243 10.88 0.60 -17.21
C PHE A 243 10.75 -0.68 -16.39
N LEU A 244 9.84 -1.59 -16.77
CA LEU A 244 9.71 -2.92 -16.13
C LEU A 244 10.91 -3.85 -16.41
N HIS A 245 11.72 -3.53 -17.42
CA HIS A 245 13.01 -4.19 -17.71
C HIS A 245 14.21 -3.40 -17.16
N GLY A 246 13.96 -2.29 -16.46
CA GLY A 246 15.01 -1.36 -16.02
C GLY A 246 15.71 -0.64 -17.18
N LYS A 247 15.01 -0.44 -18.30
CA LYS A 247 15.58 0.19 -19.51
C LYS A 247 15.15 1.66 -19.60
N PRO A 248 16.09 2.59 -19.75
CA PRO A 248 15.79 4.00 -19.87
C PRO A 248 15.16 4.34 -21.23
N ALA A 249 14.54 5.52 -21.29
CA ALA A 249 13.87 6.01 -22.49
C ALA A 249 14.37 7.41 -22.87
N VAL A 250 14.60 7.59 -24.17
CA VAL A 250 14.85 8.89 -24.80
C VAL A 250 13.66 9.23 -25.69
N LEU A 251 13.07 10.39 -25.49
CA LEU A 251 11.82 10.82 -26.10
C LEU A 251 12.04 11.97 -27.08
N PHE A 252 11.52 11.85 -28.30
CA PHE A 252 11.49 12.94 -29.30
C PHE A 252 10.15 13.69 -29.33
N GLY A 253 9.33 13.52 -28.30
CA GLY A 253 8.04 14.17 -28.18
C GLY A 253 7.63 14.45 -26.74
N GLN A 254 6.61 15.28 -26.61
CA GLN A 254 5.99 15.60 -25.33
C GLN A 254 5.41 14.34 -24.68
N SER A 255 5.59 14.23 -23.37
CA SER A 255 5.16 13.09 -22.58
C SER A 255 4.80 13.52 -21.16
N ASP A 256 3.81 12.86 -20.57
CA ASP A 256 3.42 13.01 -19.17
C ASP A 256 4.16 12.06 -18.23
N PHE A 257 5.12 11.29 -18.77
CA PHE A 257 6.06 10.46 -18.02
C PHE A 257 7.52 10.89 -18.24
N HIS A 258 7.76 12.12 -18.69
CA HIS A 258 9.09 12.66 -18.95
C HIS A 258 9.97 12.76 -17.68
N HIS A 259 9.39 12.69 -16.48
CA HIS A 259 10.10 12.83 -15.19
C HIS A 259 11.23 11.82 -14.98
N VAL A 260 11.22 10.71 -15.72
CA VAL A 260 12.23 9.64 -15.67
C VAL A 260 12.76 9.29 -17.07
N CYS A 261 12.73 10.26 -17.98
CA CYS A 261 13.20 10.15 -19.37
C CYS A 261 14.04 11.36 -19.76
N GLU A 262 14.91 11.17 -20.75
CA GLU A 262 15.51 12.29 -21.46
C GLU A 262 14.61 12.72 -22.62
N THR A 263 14.35 14.02 -22.77
CA THR A 263 13.53 14.56 -23.87
C THR A 263 14.39 15.38 -24.83
N VAL A 264 14.40 14.96 -26.09
CA VAL A 264 15.15 15.54 -27.20
C VAL A 264 14.22 16.45 -28.01
N VAL A 265 14.46 17.75 -27.96
CA VAL A 265 13.70 18.76 -28.72
C VAL A 265 14.38 19.07 -30.05
N ASP A 266 15.70 18.99 -30.09
CA ASP A 266 16.52 19.12 -31.29
C ASP A 266 17.27 17.79 -31.53
N PRO A 267 17.15 17.13 -32.70
CA PRO A 267 17.84 15.87 -32.98
C PRO A 267 19.34 15.85 -32.68
N ASP A 268 20.03 16.99 -32.76
CA ASP A 268 21.46 17.10 -32.46
C ASP A 268 21.77 16.81 -30.96
N GLN A 269 20.78 16.92 -30.08
CA GLN A 269 20.91 16.63 -28.64
C GLN A 269 20.86 15.13 -28.31
N PHE A 270 20.53 14.27 -29.28
CA PHE A 270 20.27 12.86 -29.01
C PHE A 270 21.48 12.12 -28.44
N SER A 271 22.71 12.43 -28.87
CA SER A 271 23.93 11.77 -28.37
C SER A 271 24.10 11.98 -26.86
N ASP A 272 23.94 13.22 -26.40
CA ASP A 272 24.06 13.58 -24.98
C ASP A 272 22.90 13.00 -24.17
N ALA A 273 21.68 13.08 -24.69
CA ALA A 273 20.49 12.48 -24.07
C ALA A 273 20.63 10.96 -23.92
N LEU A 274 21.15 10.26 -24.92
CA LEU A 274 21.39 8.82 -24.83
C LEU A 274 22.42 8.49 -23.75
N LYS A 275 23.51 9.27 -23.66
CA LYS A 275 24.54 9.10 -22.62
C LYS A 275 23.97 9.35 -21.22
N GLN A 276 23.14 10.38 -21.04
CA GLN A 276 22.48 10.67 -19.78
C GLN A 276 21.51 9.55 -19.41
N ALA A 277 20.65 9.13 -20.33
CA ALA A 277 19.66 8.08 -20.13
C ALA A 277 20.29 6.75 -19.70
N VAL A 278 21.33 6.28 -20.41
CA VAL A 278 22.01 5.00 -20.11
C VAL A 278 22.75 5.03 -18.77
N ASN A 279 23.19 6.20 -18.31
CA ASN A 279 23.85 6.37 -17.02
C ASN A 279 22.89 6.74 -15.87
N SER A 280 21.59 6.89 -16.15
CA SER A 280 20.59 7.22 -15.15
C SER A 280 20.32 6.05 -14.19
N SER A 281 19.88 6.37 -12.97
CA SER A 281 19.54 5.38 -11.94
C SER A 281 18.13 5.62 -11.37
N HIS A 282 17.17 5.90 -12.26
CA HIS A 282 15.80 6.20 -11.86
C HIS A 282 15.13 5.02 -11.13
N ASP A 283 14.39 5.30 -10.06
CA ASP A 283 13.50 4.32 -9.43
C ASP A 283 12.19 4.24 -10.22
N TYR A 284 12.19 3.39 -11.24
CA TYR A 284 11.02 3.15 -12.09
C TYR A 284 9.83 2.57 -11.34
N GLY A 285 10.06 1.79 -10.27
CA GLY A 285 8.99 1.22 -9.46
C GLY A 285 8.16 2.29 -8.78
N ARG A 286 8.85 3.25 -8.13
CA ARG A 286 8.19 4.41 -7.51
C ARG A 286 7.52 5.30 -8.53
N PHE A 287 8.16 5.54 -9.68
CA PHE A 287 7.58 6.37 -10.74
C PHE A 287 6.28 5.76 -11.27
N LEU A 288 6.28 4.48 -11.63
CA LEU A 288 5.09 3.79 -12.17
C LEU A 288 3.96 3.78 -11.14
N TYR A 289 4.26 3.53 -9.87
CA TYR A 289 3.26 3.56 -8.81
C TYR A 289 2.69 4.98 -8.62
N TRP A 290 3.54 6.01 -8.55
CA TRP A 290 3.09 7.41 -8.48
C TRP A 290 2.20 7.76 -9.66
N TYR A 291 2.64 7.46 -10.88
CA TYR A 291 1.93 7.79 -12.10
C TYR A 291 0.55 7.11 -12.16
N PHE A 292 0.49 5.79 -12.00
CA PHE A 292 -0.76 5.05 -12.11
C PHE A 292 -1.69 5.24 -10.90
N SER A 293 -1.13 5.40 -9.70
CA SER A 293 -1.95 5.55 -8.49
C SER A 293 -2.47 6.97 -8.33
N ASN A 294 -1.79 8.00 -8.82
CA ASN A 294 -2.22 9.39 -8.60
C ASN A 294 -2.92 9.99 -9.82
N HIS A 295 -2.58 9.57 -11.04
CA HIS A 295 -3.05 10.22 -12.27
C HIS A 295 -3.93 9.32 -13.15
N CYS A 296 -4.25 8.11 -12.69
CA CYS A 296 -5.10 7.18 -13.43
C CYS A 296 -6.24 6.62 -12.57
N VAL A 297 -7.28 6.16 -13.26
CA VAL A 297 -8.36 5.33 -12.72
C VAL A 297 -8.14 3.89 -13.18
N MET A 298 -8.10 2.95 -12.23
CA MET A 298 -8.01 1.51 -12.50
C MET A 298 -9.39 0.88 -12.36
N VAL A 299 -10.08 0.61 -13.46
CA VAL A 299 -11.54 0.29 -13.48
C VAL A 299 -11.99 -0.83 -12.52
N ASP A 300 -11.14 -1.82 -12.25
CA ASP A 300 -11.46 -2.97 -11.39
C ASP A 300 -11.09 -2.77 -9.90
N ASP A 301 -10.68 -1.56 -9.51
CA ASP A 301 -10.35 -1.18 -8.13
C ASP A 301 -11.63 -0.82 -7.34
N PRO A 302 -11.84 -1.32 -6.11
CA PRO A 302 -12.94 -0.93 -5.23
C PRO A 302 -13.12 0.58 -5.03
N VAL A 303 -12.06 1.39 -5.15
CA VAL A 303 -12.13 2.85 -5.00
C VAL A 303 -12.35 3.57 -6.34
N SER A 304 -12.53 2.84 -7.45
CA SER A 304 -12.74 3.43 -8.78
C SER A 304 -13.91 4.40 -8.81
N ASP A 305 -15.04 4.02 -8.20
CA ASP A 305 -16.24 4.86 -8.22
C ASP A 305 -16.02 6.14 -7.43
N GLU A 306 -15.28 6.07 -6.32
CA GLU A 306 -14.92 7.23 -5.51
C GLU A 306 -13.99 8.16 -6.30
N ARG A 307 -13.02 7.63 -7.05
CA ARG A 307 -12.16 8.41 -7.95
C ARG A 307 -12.93 9.05 -9.12
N ILE A 308 -13.84 8.32 -9.73
CA ILE A 308 -14.67 8.83 -10.84
C ILE A 308 -15.56 9.97 -10.35
N LEU A 309 -16.23 9.77 -9.20
CA LEU A 309 -17.08 10.81 -8.62
C LEU A 309 -16.28 12.01 -8.15
N GLN A 310 -15.07 11.82 -7.62
CA GLN A 310 -14.18 12.93 -7.28
C GLN A 310 -13.79 13.72 -8.53
N ALA A 311 -13.44 13.05 -9.64
CA ALA A 311 -13.15 13.74 -10.90
C ALA A 311 -14.35 14.54 -11.44
N PHE A 312 -15.58 14.06 -11.19
CA PHE A 312 -16.79 14.81 -11.55
C PHE A 312 -16.98 16.03 -10.64
N ASP A 313 -16.76 15.87 -9.34
CA ASP A 313 -16.86 16.96 -8.36
C ASP A 313 -15.81 18.05 -8.61
N ASP A 314 -14.57 17.66 -8.92
CA ASP A 314 -13.48 18.57 -9.29
C ASP A 314 -13.79 19.36 -10.58
N ALA A 315 -14.59 18.78 -11.49
CA ALA A 315 -15.14 19.47 -12.66
C ALA A 315 -16.42 20.30 -12.34
N GLY A 316 -16.83 20.40 -11.07
CA GLY A 316 -18.01 21.12 -10.63
C GLY A 316 -19.33 20.39 -10.84
N PHE A 317 -19.30 19.06 -11.03
CA PHE A 317 -20.46 18.18 -11.23
C PHE A 317 -20.59 17.19 -10.08
N SER A 318 -20.97 17.71 -8.92
CA SER A 318 -21.25 16.92 -7.73
C SER A 318 -22.35 15.87 -7.97
N SER A 319 -22.40 14.86 -7.10
CA SER A 319 -23.46 13.84 -7.13
C SER A 319 -24.86 14.46 -7.08
N GLU A 320 -25.07 15.55 -6.32
CA GLU A 320 -26.34 16.28 -6.26
C GLU A 320 -26.70 16.92 -7.61
N ARG A 321 -25.75 17.62 -8.24
CA ARG A 321 -25.95 18.27 -9.54
C ARG A 321 -26.31 17.28 -10.65
N LEU A 322 -25.71 16.10 -10.61
CA LEU A 322 -25.97 14.98 -11.52
C LEU A 322 -27.20 14.14 -11.12
N GLY A 323 -27.86 14.45 -10.01
CA GLY A 323 -29.03 13.72 -9.51
C GLY A 323 -28.74 12.28 -9.07
N LEU A 324 -27.53 11.99 -8.60
CA LEU A 324 -27.08 10.66 -8.22
C LEU A 324 -27.51 10.31 -6.79
N MET A 325 -28.11 9.13 -6.62
CA MET A 325 -28.40 8.54 -5.32
C MET A 325 -27.17 7.77 -4.78
N GLY A 326 -27.16 7.42 -3.49
CA GLY A 326 -26.13 6.55 -2.92
C GLY A 326 -26.26 5.12 -3.45
N SER A 327 -25.18 4.52 -3.99
CA SER A 327 -25.27 3.20 -4.67
C SER A 327 -24.94 1.97 -3.81
N HIS A 328 -24.26 2.09 -2.67
CA HIS A 328 -23.79 0.92 -1.93
C HIS A 328 -23.91 1.06 -0.42
N THR A 329 -24.35 -0.03 0.22
CA THR A 329 -24.24 -0.19 1.68
C THR A 329 -22.77 -0.34 2.08
N LEU A 330 -22.45 0.05 3.32
CA LEU A 330 -21.11 -0.13 3.90
C LEU A 330 -20.64 -1.59 3.81
N ALA A 331 -21.56 -2.56 4.00
CA ALA A 331 -21.27 -3.99 3.91
C ALA A 331 -20.84 -4.43 2.50
N GLN A 332 -21.49 -3.92 1.45
CA GLN A 332 -21.13 -4.22 0.06
C GLN A 332 -19.75 -3.66 -0.30
N LYS A 333 -19.48 -2.40 0.09
CA LYS A 333 -18.16 -1.77 -0.10
C LYS A 333 -17.07 -2.58 0.59
N GLN A 334 -17.31 -3.00 1.84
CA GLN A 334 -16.36 -3.82 2.58
C GLN A 334 -16.10 -5.16 1.89
N GLN A 335 -17.14 -5.83 1.40
CA GLN A 335 -16.99 -7.11 0.71
C GLN A 335 -16.17 -6.97 -0.60
N GLN A 336 -16.37 -5.88 -1.36
CA GLN A 336 -15.58 -5.60 -2.56
C GLN A 336 -14.11 -5.37 -2.23
N LYS A 337 -13.82 -4.56 -1.19
CA LYS A 337 -12.44 -4.33 -0.69
C LYS A 337 -11.73 -5.63 -0.33
N LEU A 338 -12.39 -6.51 0.43
CA LEU A 338 -11.84 -7.81 0.83
C LEU A 338 -11.53 -8.72 -0.36
N ARG A 339 -12.44 -8.80 -1.35
CA ARG A 339 -12.25 -9.62 -2.56
C ARG A 339 -11.12 -9.09 -3.44
N PHE A 340 -11.02 -7.77 -3.59
CA PHE A 340 -9.94 -7.16 -4.35
C PHE A 340 -8.59 -7.41 -3.70
N ALA A 341 -8.44 -7.13 -2.40
CA ALA A 341 -7.22 -7.40 -1.65
C ALA A 341 -6.80 -8.88 -1.74
N GLN A 342 -7.77 -9.81 -1.65
CA GLN A 342 -7.51 -11.24 -1.82
C GLN A 342 -6.97 -11.57 -3.22
N ARG A 343 -7.56 -11.00 -4.27
CA ARG A 343 -7.14 -11.23 -5.66
C ARG A 343 -5.74 -10.69 -5.90
N GLU A 344 -5.46 -9.46 -5.46
CA GLU A 344 -4.15 -8.82 -5.63
C GLU A 344 -3.05 -9.61 -4.90
N ALA A 345 -3.26 -9.92 -3.62
CA ALA A 345 -2.31 -10.69 -2.85
C ALA A 345 -2.07 -12.08 -3.46
N ALA A 346 -3.12 -12.75 -3.96
CA ALA A 346 -2.97 -14.06 -4.61
C ALA A 346 -2.18 -13.98 -5.93
N GLN A 347 -2.29 -12.87 -6.68
CA GLN A 347 -1.50 -12.66 -7.89
C GLN A 347 -0.01 -12.44 -7.58
N LEU A 348 0.29 -11.66 -6.53
CA LEU A 348 1.67 -11.43 -6.08
C LEU A 348 2.35 -12.74 -5.66
N LEU A 349 1.66 -13.59 -4.89
CA LEU A 349 2.25 -14.83 -4.39
C LEU A 349 2.51 -15.88 -5.48
N ARG A 350 1.67 -15.92 -6.52
CA ARG A 350 1.65 -16.99 -7.52
C ARG A 350 2.97 -17.14 -8.29
N HIS A 351 3.64 -16.03 -8.59
CA HIS A 351 4.78 -16.00 -9.52
C HIS A 351 6.15 -15.94 -8.85
N ASN A 352 6.18 -15.91 -7.51
CA ASN A 352 7.42 -15.92 -6.75
C ASN A 352 7.72 -17.33 -6.21
N PRO A 353 8.93 -17.88 -6.44
CA PRO A 353 9.28 -19.25 -6.02
C PRO A 353 9.12 -19.53 -4.52
N GLN A 354 9.30 -18.52 -3.66
CA GLN A 354 9.18 -18.68 -2.20
C GLN A 354 7.72 -18.78 -1.74
N THR A 355 6.78 -18.28 -2.55
CA THR A 355 5.36 -18.16 -2.19
C THR A 355 4.41 -18.87 -3.15
N SER A 356 4.91 -19.46 -4.24
CA SER A 356 4.07 -20.06 -5.29
C SER A 356 3.23 -21.25 -4.80
N SER A 357 3.68 -21.91 -3.72
CA SER A 357 2.93 -22.98 -3.04
C SER A 357 1.82 -22.49 -2.09
N VAL A 358 1.71 -21.17 -1.89
CA VAL A 358 0.76 -20.56 -0.96
C VAL A 358 -0.56 -20.25 -1.67
N SER A 359 -1.67 -20.71 -1.09
CA SER A 359 -3.02 -20.46 -1.57
C SER A 359 -3.81 -19.62 -0.57
N ILE A 360 -4.15 -18.38 -0.93
CA ILE A 360 -5.01 -17.53 -0.10
C ILE A 360 -6.45 -18.07 -0.13
N ARG A 361 -6.99 -18.37 1.05
CA ARG A 361 -8.37 -18.86 1.21
C ARG A 361 -9.36 -17.74 1.42
N ARG A 362 -9.04 -16.77 2.29
CA ARG A 362 -9.88 -15.60 2.54
C ARG A 362 -9.08 -14.40 3.00
N CYS A 363 -9.55 -13.22 2.64
CA CYS A 363 -9.17 -11.98 3.31
C CYS A 363 -9.99 -11.81 4.60
N VAL A 364 -9.30 -11.60 5.72
CA VAL A 364 -9.90 -11.33 7.04
C VAL A 364 -10.11 -9.84 7.23
N ARG A 365 -9.14 -9.03 6.78
CA ARG A 365 -9.14 -7.58 6.93
C ARG A 365 -8.40 -6.93 5.77
N ALA A 366 -8.91 -5.80 5.28
CA ALA A 366 -8.27 -5.02 4.22
C ALA A 366 -8.40 -3.52 4.52
N GLU A 367 -7.48 -3.02 5.35
CA GLU A 367 -7.33 -1.59 5.63
C GLU A 367 -6.25 -0.97 4.74
N PRO A 368 -6.20 0.37 4.63
CA PRO A 368 -5.18 1.06 3.85
C PRO A 368 -3.74 0.73 4.26
N GLU A 369 -3.48 0.61 5.57
CA GLU A 369 -2.13 0.36 6.10
C GLU A 369 -1.82 -1.13 6.31
N GLN A 370 -2.85 -1.98 6.35
CA GLN A 370 -2.65 -3.38 6.68
C GLN A 370 -3.74 -4.28 6.09
N GLN A 371 -3.32 -5.40 5.51
CA GLN A 371 -4.22 -6.46 5.04
C GLN A 371 -3.86 -7.78 5.71
N ARG A 372 -4.87 -8.61 6.01
CA ARG A 372 -4.69 -9.91 6.66
C ARG A 372 -5.47 -11.00 5.97
N PHE A 373 -4.85 -12.16 5.82
CA PHE A 373 -5.38 -13.28 5.07
C PHE A 373 -5.17 -14.60 5.81
N ILE A 374 -6.12 -15.52 5.63
CA ILE A 374 -5.89 -16.94 5.92
C ILE A 374 -5.49 -17.61 4.62
N ALA A 375 -4.40 -18.37 4.65
CA ALA A 375 -3.87 -19.10 3.52
C ALA A 375 -3.52 -20.54 3.93
N ASP A 376 -3.26 -21.38 2.94
CA ASP A 376 -2.67 -22.71 3.14
C ASP A 376 -1.37 -22.83 2.34
N ARG A 377 -0.43 -23.61 2.86
CA ARG A 377 0.79 -24.05 2.17
C ARG A 377 1.01 -25.52 2.48
N GLU A 378 0.89 -26.39 1.48
CA GLU A 378 1.21 -27.83 1.62
C GLU A 378 0.46 -28.55 2.77
N GLY A 379 -0.75 -28.08 3.12
CA GLY A 379 -1.56 -28.61 4.21
C GLY A 379 -1.46 -27.84 5.53
N ASP A 380 -0.47 -26.96 5.67
CA ASP A 380 -0.33 -26.07 6.82
C ASP A 380 -1.14 -24.79 6.64
N LYS A 381 -1.83 -24.38 7.71
CA LYS A 381 -2.59 -23.13 7.75
C LYS A 381 -1.67 -21.98 8.10
N LEU A 382 -1.72 -20.94 7.28
CA LEU A 382 -0.94 -19.72 7.45
C LEU A 382 -1.85 -18.52 7.75
N LEU A 383 -1.32 -17.60 8.53
CA LEU A 383 -1.79 -16.23 8.64
C LEU A 383 -0.82 -15.34 7.86
N ILE A 384 -1.31 -14.65 6.83
CA ILE A 384 -0.50 -13.70 6.06
C ILE A 384 -0.93 -12.29 6.44
N THR A 385 0.04 -11.45 6.79
CA THR A 385 -0.15 -10.03 7.02
C THR A 385 0.67 -9.24 6.00
N ARG A 386 0.05 -8.28 5.32
CA ARG A 386 0.74 -7.27 4.51
C ARG A 386 0.69 -5.94 5.25
N TYR A 387 1.84 -5.34 5.47
CA TYR A 387 2.04 -3.99 6.00
C TYR A 387 2.28 -3.07 4.82
N LEU A 388 1.34 -2.16 4.57
CA LEU A 388 1.28 -1.35 3.36
C LEU A 388 1.76 0.09 3.59
N ASP A 389 2.09 0.46 4.82
CA ASP A 389 2.69 1.75 5.15
C ASP A 389 4.17 1.85 4.71
N ALA A 390 4.73 3.06 4.78
CA ALA A 390 6.09 3.31 4.30
C ALA A 390 7.19 2.55 5.08
N ARG A 391 6.92 2.13 6.33
CA ARG A 391 7.80 1.31 7.17
C ARG A 391 7.44 -0.16 7.13
N GLY A 392 6.59 -0.60 6.20
CA GLY A 392 6.15 -1.99 6.09
C GLY A 392 7.32 -2.96 5.96
N ALA A 393 8.38 -2.59 5.23
CA ALA A 393 9.59 -3.39 5.10
C ALA A 393 10.32 -3.58 6.44
N GLU A 394 10.59 -2.49 7.16
CA GLU A 394 11.21 -2.51 8.49
C GLU A 394 10.37 -3.32 9.48
N THR A 395 9.04 -3.17 9.41
CA THR A 395 8.10 -3.90 10.25
C THR A 395 8.20 -5.41 10.02
N VAL A 396 8.24 -5.86 8.76
CA VAL A 396 8.41 -7.29 8.43
C VAL A 396 9.75 -7.82 8.93
N LEU A 397 10.84 -7.09 8.68
CA LEU A 397 12.20 -7.47 9.11
C LEU A 397 12.31 -7.57 10.63
N GLY A 398 11.82 -6.56 11.36
CA GLY A 398 11.83 -6.53 12.81
C GLY A 398 11.02 -7.66 13.43
N ARG A 399 9.81 -7.91 12.91
CA ARG A 399 8.95 -9.01 13.39
C ARG A 399 9.52 -10.39 13.07
N GLN A 400 10.14 -10.56 11.89
CA GLN A 400 10.82 -11.82 11.56
C GLN A 400 11.94 -12.11 12.57
N LYS A 401 12.83 -11.15 12.81
CA LYS A 401 13.94 -11.29 13.77
C LYS A 401 13.43 -11.61 15.18
N ALA A 402 12.41 -10.89 15.63
CA ALA A 402 11.77 -11.13 16.92
C ALA A 402 11.20 -12.56 17.04
N MET A 403 10.52 -13.06 16.01
CA MET A 403 10.01 -14.44 16.00
C MET A 403 11.15 -15.47 16.03
N GLU A 404 12.22 -15.24 15.28
CA GLU A 404 13.40 -16.12 15.27
C GLU A 404 14.06 -16.17 16.66
N ALA A 405 14.27 -15.01 17.29
CA ALA A 405 14.82 -14.91 18.64
C ALA A 405 13.93 -15.64 19.67
N LEU A 406 12.62 -15.37 19.67
CA LEU A 406 11.68 -16.02 20.59
C LEU A 406 11.64 -17.54 20.42
N ASN A 407 11.63 -18.04 19.18
CA ASN A 407 11.60 -19.49 18.92
C ASN A 407 12.94 -20.17 19.28
N ALA A 408 14.06 -19.44 19.28
CA ALA A 408 15.35 -19.96 19.76
C ALA A 408 15.38 -20.12 21.29
N VAL A 409 14.65 -19.28 22.04
CA VAL A 409 14.53 -19.38 23.49
C VAL A 409 13.48 -20.42 23.91
N LEU A 410 12.35 -20.48 23.20
CA LEU A 410 11.18 -21.30 23.55
C LEU A 410 11.23 -22.72 22.94
N LEU A 411 12.32 -23.45 23.16
CA LEU A 411 12.53 -24.78 22.59
C LEU A 411 11.81 -25.90 23.36
N GLY A 412 11.12 -26.78 22.63
CA GLY A 412 10.76 -28.12 23.10
C GLY A 412 9.71 -28.23 24.21
N GLY A 413 8.99 -27.16 24.55
CA GLY A 413 8.00 -27.13 25.63
C GLY A 413 6.59 -26.66 25.24
N ASP A 414 5.78 -26.37 26.27
CA ASP A 414 4.38 -25.97 26.13
C ASP A 414 4.18 -24.44 26.02
N LEU A 415 5.28 -23.69 25.88
CA LEU A 415 5.31 -22.25 25.69
C LEU A 415 5.97 -21.98 24.34
N LYS A 416 5.30 -21.23 23.47
CA LYS A 416 5.72 -21.06 22.07
C LYS A 416 5.52 -19.62 21.59
N ALA A 417 6.14 -19.33 20.45
CA ALA A 417 5.91 -18.14 19.65
C ALA A 417 5.44 -18.56 18.24
N ALA A 418 4.68 -17.72 17.56
CA ALA A 418 4.34 -17.96 16.17
C ALA A 418 5.62 -18.05 15.33
N GLN A 419 5.63 -19.03 14.42
CA GLN A 419 6.76 -19.24 13.54
C GLN A 419 6.57 -18.43 12.26
N CYS A 420 7.58 -17.64 11.90
CA CYS A 420 7.69 -17.05 10.57
C CYS A 420 7.98 -18.16 9.55
N VAL A 421 7.17 -18.23 8.50
CA VAL A 421 7.31 -19.20 7.40
C VAL A 421 7.85 -18.50 6.15
N ILE A 422 7.42 -17.27 5.89
CA ILE A 422 7.85 -16.46 4.77
C ILE A 422 7.92 -15.00 5.21
N ALA A 423 9.02 -14.32 4.92
CA ALA A 423 9.15 -12.88 5.03
C ALA A 423 9.57 -12.30 3.68
N ARG A 424 8.83 -11.30 3.21
CA ARG A 424 9.06 -10.55 1.97
C ARG A 424 8.97 -9.06 2.29
N PRO A 425 10.04 -8.48 2.88
CA PRO A 425 10.05 -7.08 3.31
C PRO A 425 9.83 -6.10 2.16
N ASP A 426 10.33 -6.44 0.97
CA ASP A 426 10.20 -5.64 -0.26
C ASP A 426 8.74 -5.31 -0.62
N ILE A 427 7.81 -6.23 -0.34
CA ILE A 427 6.36 -6.02 -0.55
C ILE A 427 5.57 -6.02 0.77
N GLY A 428 6.26 -5.80 1.89
CA GLY A 428 5.67 -5.69 3.22
C GLY A 428 4.91 -6.95 3.68
N LEU A 429 5.28 -8.13 3.21
CA LEU A 429 4.53 -9.37 3.48
C LEU A 429 5.22 -10.26 4.53
N LEU A 430 4.45 -10.72 5.52
CA LEU A 430 4.86 -11.70 6.52
C LEU A 430 3.83 -12.83 6.60
N ALA A 431 4.25 -14.07 6.44
CA ALA A 431 3.42 -15.26 6.62
C ALA A 431 3.89 -16.03 7.85
N THR A 432 2.97 -16.27 8.78
CA THR A 432 3.21 -17.05 10.00
C THR A 432 2.36 -18.30 10.06
N MET A 433 2.81 -19.31 10.79
CA MET A 433 1.98 -20.49 11.11
C MET A 433 0.76 -20.04 11.91
N GLN A 434 -0.43 -20.45 11.47
CA GLN A 434 -1.65 -20.13 12.20
C GLN A 434 -1.66 -20.87 13.54
N VAL A 435 -1.78 -20.11 14.63
CA VAL A 435 -1.83 -20.65 15.98
C VAL A 435 -3.25 -21.15 16.30
N ARG A 436 -3.35 -22.38 16.81
CA ARG A 436 -4.60 -23.03 17.21
C ARG A 436 -4.96 -22.70 18.66
N GLY A 437 -6.26 -22.66 18.97
CA GLY A 437 -6.77 -22.39 20.32
C GLY A 437 -7.56 -21.09 20.40
N GLU A 438 -8.05 -20.80 21.61
CA GLU A 438 -8.74 -19.54 21.94
C GLU A 438 -7.73 -18.56 22.55
N THR A 439 -7.96 -17.26 22.41
CA THR A 439 -7.08 -16.26 23.03
C THR A 439 -7.19 -16.32 24.55
N LEU A 440 -6.18 -15.86 25.29
CA LEU A 440 -6.30 -15.77 26.75
C LEU A 440 -7.42 -14.81 27.16
N SER A 441 -7.61 -13.70 26.44
CA SER A 441 -8.75 -12.80 26.67
C SER A 441 -10.10 -13.52 26.58
N GLN A 442 -10.30 -14.37 25.56
CA GLN A 442 -11.52 -15.18 25.42
C GLN A 442 -11.67 -16.18 26.57
N LYS A 443 -10.58 -16.84 26.98
CA LYS A 443 -10.58 -17.76 28.12
C LYS A 443 -10.90 -17.07 29.44
N MET A 444 -10.54 -15.79 29.58
CA MET A 444 -10.70 -15.02 30.81
C MET A 444 -12.13 -14.53 31.06
N LEU A 445 -12.92 -14.26 30.01
CA LEU A 445 -14.25 -13.64 30.11
C LEU A 445 -15.21 -14.32 31.10
N ASN A 446 -15.11 -15.64 31.30
CA ASN A 446 -15.96 -16.40 32.21
C ASN A 446 -15.15 -17.25 33.21
N ALA A 447 -13.89 -16.87 33.47
CA ALA A 447 -12.99 -17.65 34.29
C ALA A 447 -13.10 -17.28 35.78
N ASP A 448 -13.19 -18.30 36.64
CA ASP A 448 -13.03 -18.12 38.08
C ASP A 448 -11.56 -17.78 38.46
N ALA A 449 -11.32 -17.38 39.72
CA ALA A 449 -10.00 -17.01 40.20
C ALA A 449 -8.93 -18.11 40.00
N ARG A 450 -9.30 -19.39 40.12
CA ARG A 450 -8.38 -20.52 39.95
C ARG A 450 -8.01 -20.71 38.49
N GLN A 451 -8.99 -20.62 37.59
CA GLN A 451 -8.80 -20.70 36.15
C GLN A 451 -7.94 -19.54 35.65
N ARG A 452 -8.24 -18.31 36.09
CA ARG A 452 -7.44 -17.13 35.79
C ARG A 452 -5.98 -17.29 36.21
N ARG A 453 -5.73 -17.65 37.48
CA ARG A 453 -4.37 -17.90 37.98
C ARG A 453 -3.63 -18.92 37.11
N ARG A 454 -4.29 -20.01 36.68
CA ARG A 454 -3.68 -20.99 35.76
C ARG A 454 -3.31 -20.37 34.41
N PHE A 455 -4.17 -19.57 33.81
CA PHE A 455 -3.91 -18.94 32.51
C PHE A 455 -2.79 -17.90 32.60
N VAL A 456 -2.86 -17.00 33.58
CA VAL A 456 -1.86 -15.93 33.78
C VAL A 456 -0.52 -16.53 34.15
N LYS A 457 -0.45 -17.59 34.97
CA LYS A 457 0.81 -18.24 35.32
C LYS A 457 1.58 -18.73 34.11
N ARG A 458 0.89 -19.20 33.06
CA ARG A 458 1.55 -19.62 31.82
C ARG A 458 2.09 -18.44 31.02
N ALA A 459 1.36 -17.33 30.95
CA ALA A 459 1.85 -16.10 30.34
C ALA A 459 3.06 -15.55 31.11
N ALA A 460 3.00 -15.53 32.44
CA ALA A 460 4.11 -15.13 33.29
C ALA A 460 5.34 -16.04 33.12
N GLN A 461 5.17 -17.36 33.03
CA GLN A 461 6.26 -18.29 32.70
C GLN A 461 6.85 -18.03 31.31
N TRP A 462 6.01 -17.71 30.33
CA TRP A 462 6.45 -17.33 28.99
C TRP A 462 7.32 -16.07 29.03
N LEU A 463 6.85 -15.03 29.73
CA LEU A 463 7.59 -13.77 29.87
C LEU A 463 8.92 -13.98 30.59
N ASN A 464 8.93 -14.75 31.67
CA ASN A 464 10.15 -15.08 32.41
C ASN A 464 11.17 -15.82 31.57
N ALA A 465 10.72 -16.76 30.72
CA ALA A 465 11.61 -17.48 29.82
C ALA A 465 12.28 -16.53 28.82
N VAL A 466 11.51 -15.63 28.19
CA VAL A 466 12.02 -14.76 27.12
C VAL A 466 12.82 -13.57 27.66
N SER A 467 12.51 -13.08 28.85
CA SER A 467 13.24 -11.96 29.47
C SER A 467 14.62 -12.38 30.02
N SER A 468 14.82 -13.68 30.27
CA SER A 468 16.09 -14.20 30.81
C SER A 468 17.28 -14.16 29.83
N VAL A 469 17.02 -13.99 28.53
CA VAL A 469 18.05 -14.10 27.46
C VAL A 469 18.49 -12.73 26.93
N GLY A 470 17.80 -11.64 27.30
CA GLY A 470 18.07 -10.30 26.82
C GLY A 470 17.86 -9.26 27.91
N THR A 471 18.73 -9.26 28.91
CA THR A 471 18.76 -8.23 29.96
C THR A 471 19.77 -7.14 29.60
N ASP A 472 19.36 -5.89 29.68
CA ASP A 472 20.28 -4.76 29.59
C ASP A 472 20.71 -4.36 31.01
N ASN A 473 21.92 -4.76 31.39
CA ASN A 473 22.49 -4.45 32.71
C ASN A 473 23.11 -3.04 32.76
N ASP A 474 23.25 -2.37 31.61
CA ASP A 474 23.86 -1.04 31.49
C ASP A 474 22.80 0.07 31.34
N ALA A 475 21.51 -0.29 31.26
CA ALA A 475 20.40 0.65 31.17
C ALA A 475 20.30 1.52 32.43
N ASP A 476 20.09 2.82 32.22
CA ASP A 476 19.99 3.79 33.30
C ASP A 476 18.83 3.44 34.25
N THR A 477 19.18 3.06 35.48
CA THR A 477 18.21 2.69 36.52
C THR A 477 17.55 3.91 37.18
N THR A 478 17.89 5.13 36.76
CA THR A 478 17.42 6.38 37.39
C THR A 478 16.15 6.97 36.78
N GLU A 479 15.55 6.34 35.76
CA GLU A 479 14.24 6.78 35.25
C GLU A 479 13.14 6.69 36.33
N GLY A 480 12.69 7.87 36.77
CA GLY A 480 11.64 8.04 37.77
C GLY A 480 10.28 8.37 37.16
N TRP A 481 9.32 8.67 38.03
CA TRP A 481 8.02 9.19 37.62
C TRP A 481 8.11 10.64 37.14
N THR A 482 7.50 10.93 36.00
CA THR A 482 7.26 12.29 35.50
C THR A 482 5.77 12.53 35.36
N SER A 483 5.27 13.67 35.85
CA SER A 483 3.88 14.06 35.66
C SER A 483 3.54 14.23 34.17
N VAL A 484 2.30 13.89 33.81
CA VAL A 484 1.80 13.98 32.43
C VAL A 484 0.86 15.18 32.32
N SER A 485 0.86 15.88 31.18
CA SER A 485 -0.14 16.93 30.95
C SER A 485 -1.53 16.31 30.75
N LEU A 486 -2.52 16.74 31.53
CA LEU A 486 -3.90 16.29 31.38
C LEU A 486 -4.57 16.94 30.14
N PRO A 487 -5.33 16.19 29.32
CA PRO A 487 -6.00 16.74 28.15
C PRO A 487 -7.01 17.86 28.51
N GLN A 488 -7.03 18.94 27.73
CA GLN A 488 -7.94 20.06 28.00
C GLN A 488 -9.41 19.70 27.81
N ALA A 489 -9.74 18.82 26.88
CA ALA A 489 -11.12 18.41 26.58
C ALA A 489 -11.66 17.29 27.49
N MET A 490 -10.89 16.85 28.49
CA MET A 490 -11.30 15.80 29.42
C MET A 490 -12.42 16.28 30.35
N PRO A 491 -13.50 15.49 30.58
CA PRO A 491 -14.55 15.79 31.54
C PRO A 491 -13.99 16.07 32.94
N GLN A 492 -14.68 16.89 33.73
CA GLN A 492 -14.16 17.31 35.04
C GLN A 492 -13.97 16.12 36.01
N GLU A 493 -14.90 15.19 36.06
CA GLU A 493 -14.79 13.99 36.92
C GLU A 493 -13.58 13.12 36.55
N ASP A 494 -13.33 12.93 35.25
CA ASP A 494 -12.15 12.21 34.75
C ASP A 494 -10.87 12.98 35.08
N ARG A 495 -10.89 14.30 34.93
CA ARG A 495 -9.75 15.15 35.27
C ARG A 495 -9.40 15.05 36.74
N ASP A 496 -10.38 15.05 37.63
CA ASP A 496 -10.18 14.93 39.08
C ASP A 496 -9.63 13.55 39.46
N MET A 497 -10.13 12.48 38.82
CA MET A 497 -9.62 11.12 38.97
C MET A 497 -8.17 11.01 38.47
N ALA A 498 -7.86 11.58 37.31
CA ALA A 498 -6.51 11.59 36.74
C ALA A 498 -5.54 12.40 37.60
N ALA A 499 -5.97 13.54 38.15
CA ALA A 499 -5.19 14.35 39.08
C ALA A 499 -4.92 13.60 40.39
N SER A 500 -5.90 12.86 40.92
CA SER A 500 -5.73 12.02 42.10
C SER A 500 -4.71 10.90 41.86
N LEU A 501 -4.76 10.26 40.69
CA LEU A 501 -3.78 9.27 40.26
C LEU A 501 -2.37 9.88 40.12
N GLN A 502 -2.23 11.05 39.50
CA GLN A 502 -0.94 11.75 39.43
C GLN A 502 -0.38 12.10 40.81
N GLY A 503 -1.23 12.54 41.74
CA GLY A 503 -0.84 12.82 43.12
C GLY A 503 -0.31 11.58 43.83
N ALA A 504 -1.03 10.47 43.72
CA ALA A 504 -0.61 9.18 44.28
C ALA A 504 0.73 8.71 43.70
N LEU A 505 0.93 8.81 42.38
CA LEU A 505 2.19 8.42 41.73
C LEU A 505 3.36 9.31 42.15
N THR A 506 3.12 10.61 42.30
CA THR A 506 4.13 11.56 42.79
C THR A 506 4.54 11.21 44.22
N GLN A 507 3.56 10.93 45.10
CA GLN A 507 3.84 10.51 46.47
C GLN A 507 4.60 9.18 46.51
N MET A 508 4.20 8.18 45.72
CA MET A 508 4.89 6.90 45.61
C MET A 508 6.32 7.05 45.14
N SER A 509 6.58 7.91 44.15
CA SER A 509 7.92 8.18 43.65
C SER A 509 8.80 8.92 44.67
N ASN A 510 8.22 9.85 45.44
CA ASN A 510 8.96 10.66 46.41
C ASN A 510 9.30 9.89 47.71
N ASN A 511 8.51 8.89 48.07
CA ASN A 511 8.62 8.18 49.36
C ASN A 511 9.49 6.92 49.35
N GLN A 512 10.33 6.67 48.33
CA GLN A 512 11.03 5.38 48.17
C GLN A 512 12.57 5.49 48.09
N PRO A 513 13.31 4.83 49.00
CA PRO A 513 14.62 4.27 48.69
C PRO A 513 14.47 2.89 48.00
N GLN A 514 15.09 2.76 46.82
CA GLN A 514 15.39 1.55 46.03
C GLN A 514 14.20 0.88 45.30
N LEU A 515 13.71 1.52 44.23
CA LEU A 515 13.01 0.81 43.14
C LEU A 515 14.00 -0.11 42.42
N SER A 516 13.54 -1.31 42.04
CA SER A 516 14.33 -2.32 41.33
C SER A 516 13.74 -2.54 39.94
N TRP A 517 14.20 -1.78 38.95
CA TRP A 517 13.77 -1.90 37.56
C TRP A 517 14.56 -2.99 36.85
N ARG A 518 13.90 -3.76 35.98
CA ARG A 518 14.62 -4.67 35.07
C ARG A 518 14.37 -4.31 33.62
N TRP A 519 15.45 -3.99 32.93
CA TRP A 519 15.44 -3.71 31.51
C TRP A 519 15.64 -4.99 30.74
N VAL A 520 14.64 -5.33 29.93
CA VAL A 520 14.57 -6.60 29.21
C VAL A 520 14.22 -6.36 27.76
N LEU A 521 14.48 -7.36 26.95
CA LEU A 521 14.06 -7.40 25.57
C LEU A 521 12.56 -7.69 25.46
N GLY A 522 11.80 -6.67 25.07
CA GLY A 522 10.37 -6.72 24.79
C GLY A 522 10.07 -6.95 23.31
N TYR A 523 8.86 -7.44 23.05
CA TYR A 523 8.43 -7.88 21.71
C TYR A 523 7.03 -7.38 21.31
N GLU A 524 6.47 -6.41 22.05
CA GLU A 524 5.09 -5.89 21.89
C GLU A 524 4.01 -7.01 21.80
N ALA A 525 4.32 -8.18 22.36
CA ALA A 525 3.51 -9.39 22.25
C ALA A 525 2.71 -9.66 23.53
N PHE A 526 3.10 -9.03 24.66
CA PHE A 526 2.69 -9.47 25.98
C PHE A 526 1.33 -8.92 26.41
N TYR A 527 0.28 -9.34 25.71
CA TYR A 527 -1.12 -8.99 25.97
C TYR A 527 -1.99 -10.25 25.97
N PRO A 528 -3.01 -10.37 26.84
CA PRO A 528 -3.91 -11.54 26.85
C PRO A 528 -4.52 -11.87 25.49
N SER A 529 -4.84 -10.86 24.69
CA SER A 529 -5.39 -11.03 23.33
C SER A 529 -4.41 -11.59 22.31
N ASN A 530 -3.10 -11.47 22.55
CA ASN A 530 -2.06 -11.91 21.63
C ASN A 530 -1.61 -13.36 21.84
N PHE A 531 -1.96 -13.97 22.97
CA PHE A 531 -1.69 -15.37 23.25
C PHE A 531 -2.88 -16.25 22.95
N LYS A 532 -2.64 -17.41 22.33
CA LYS A 532 -3.62 -18.49 22.19
C LYS A 532 -3.23 -19.71 23.00
N LEU A 533 -4.22 -20.31 23.66
CA LEU A 533 -4.09 -21.52 24.45
C LEU A 533 -4.90 -22.66 23.81
N GLY A 534 -4.22 -23.74 23.42
CA GLY A 534 -4.85 -24.92 22.85
C GLY A 534 -4.09 -26.20 23.20
N ARG A 535 -4.81 -27.25 23.64
CA ARG A 535 -4.22 -28.53 24.09
C ARG A 535 -3.06 -28.35 25.07
N ASP A 536 -3.24 -27.45 26.04
CA ASP A 536 -2.21 -27.07 27.01
C ASP A 536 -0.91 -26.54 26.39
N VAL A 537 -0.95 -25.93 25.20
CA VAL A 537 0.18 -25.16 24.64
C VAL A 537 -0.23 -23.70 24.56
N LEU A 538 0.57 -22.83 25.17
CA LEU A 538 0.42 -21.37 25.08
C LEU A 538 1.35 -20.84 23.98
N CYS A 539 0.81 -20.09 23.04
CA CYS A 539 1.59 -19.56 21.92
C CYS A 539 1.26 -18.09 21.67
N ALA A 540 2.29 -17.23 21.62
CA ALA A 540 2.18 -15.84 21.20
C ALA A 540 1.97 -15.77 19.68
N GLU A 541 0.81 -15.27 19.22
CA GLU A 541 0.48 -15.16 17.79
C GLU A 541 0.97 -13.84 17.17
N TYR A 542 0.85 -12.74 17.91
CA TYR A 542 1.26 -11.42 17.47
C TYR A 542 2.54 -11.01 18.15
N ILE A 543 3.60 -10.91 17.35
CA ILE A 543 4.94 -10.56 17.81
C ILE A 543 5.35 -9.31 17.05
N GLY A 544 5.57 -8.22 17.79
CA GLY A 544 6.12 -6.97 17.29
C GLY A 544 7.64 -7.01 17.15
N PRO A 545 8.25 -5.88 16.73
CA PRO A 545 9.69 -5.76 16.70
C PRO A 545 10.28 -5.80 18.12
N GLU A 546 11.56 -6.14 18.17
CA GLU A 546 12.37 -6.16 19.38
C GLU A 546 12.62 -4.73 19.91
N LYS A 547 12.45 -4.53 21.22
CA LYS A 547 12.70 -3.23 21.89
C LYS A 547 13.12 -3.44 23.34
N ILE A 548 14.10 -2.67 23.83
CA ILE A 548 14.42 -2.63 25.27
C ILE A 548 13.29 -1.91 26.02
N VAL A 549 12.74 -2.58 27.05
CA VAL A 549 11.61 -2.10 27.85
C VAL A 549 11.82 -2.46 29.33
N ARG A 550 11.11 -1.77 30.23
CA ARG A 550 11.01 -2.21 31.62
C ARG A 550 10.08 -3.41 31.70
N LEU A 551 10.54 -4.49 32.32
CA LEU A 551 9.76 -5.71 32.52
C LEU A 551 8.47 -5.42 33.29
N GLU A 552 8.55 -4.51 34.26
CA GLU A 552 7.43 -4.05 35.06
C GLU A 552 6.34 -3.37 34.21
N ASP A 553 6.69 -2.67 33.12
CA ASP A 553 5.72 -2.07 32.19
C ASP A 553 5.01 -3.13 31.32
N GLU A 554 5.70 -4.19 30.92
CA GLU A 554 5.06 -5.33 30.23
C GLU A 554 4.04 -6.02 31.14
N ILE A 555 4.42 -6.30 32.40
CA ILE A 555 3.53 -6.94 33.38
C ILE A 555 2.33 -6.03 33.69
N ALA A 556 2.57 -4.72 33.90
CA ALA A 556 1.52 -3.74 34.15
C ALA A 556 0.48 -3.72 33.01
N ARG A 557 0.94 -3.62 31.76
CA ARG A 557 0.07 -3.63 30.57
C ARG A 557 -0.77 -4.90 30.49
N PHE A 558 -0.16 -6.07 30.73
CA PHE A 558 -0.87 -7.34 30.74
C PHE A 558 -1.94 -7.39 31.84
N LEU A 559 -1.60 -7.00 33.07
CA LEU A 559 -2.52 -7.03 34.20
C LEU A 559 -3.71 -6.09 33.99
N ILE A 560 -3.48 -4.88 33.47
CA ILE A 560 -4.53 -3.90 33.17
C ILE A 560 -5.48 -4.44 32.08
N GLU A 561 -4.95 -4.99 30.98
CA GLU A 561 -5.80 -5.59 29.95
C GLU A 561 -6.56 -6.81 30.49
N ALA A 562 -5.90 -7.67 31.27
CA ALA A 562 -6.53 -8.85 31.88
C ALA A 562 -7.66 -8.47 32.84
N ALA A 563 -7.52 -7.36 33.58
CA ALA A 563 -8.53 -6.85 34.52
C ALA A 563 -9.83 -6.44 33.81
N ARG A 564 -9.77 -6.00 32.54
CA ARG A 564 -10.95 -5.67 31.73
C ARG A 564 -11.85 -6.86 31.43
N TYR A 565 -11.32 -8.08 31.54
CA TYR A 565 -12.05 -9.32 31.33
C TYR A 565 -12.45 -10.02 32.63
N ALA A 566 -12.32 -9.34 33.78
CA ALA A 566 -12.60 -9.92 35.07
C ALA A 566 -13.99 -9.49 35.57
N ASP A 567 -14.73 -10.40 36.21
CA ASP A 567 -15.94 -10.02 36.94
C ASP A 567 -15.53 -9.26 38.21
N VAL A 568 -15.80 -7.96 38.17
CA VAL A 568 -15.50 -6.96 39.20
C VAL A 568 -16.09 -7.37 40.56
N SER A 569 -17.16 -8.17 40.58
CA SER A 569 -17.93 -8.52 41.77
C SER A 569 -17.47 -9.79 42.50
N VAL A 570 -16.51 -10.55 41.95
CA VAL A 570 -16.25 -11.94 42.40
C VAL A 570 -14.81 -12.19 42.91
N GLY A 571 -13.88 -11.23 42.83
CA GLY A 571 -12.46 -11.45 43.12
C GLY A 571 -11.85 -10.54 44.20
N MET A 572 -10.94 -11.10 45.03
CA MET A 572 -10.05 -10.28 45.86
C MET A 572 -9.08 -9.49 44.98
N ARG A 573 -8.84 -8.22 45.33
CA ARG A 573 -7.88 -7.35 44.64
C ARG A 573 -6.61 -7.14 45.44
N THR A 574 -5.54 -6.77 44.74
CA THR A 574 -4.25 -6.36 45.29
C THR A 574 -3.66 -5.32 44.36
N HIS A 575 -3.43 -4.12 44.88
CA HIS A 575 -2.99 -2.95 44.12
C HIS A 575 -3.93 -2.65 42.94
N GLY A 576 -5.24 -2.72 43.17
CA GLY A 576 -6.28 -2.53 42.15
C GLY A 576 -6.43 -3.67 41.14
N MET A 577 -5.48 -4.60 41.07
CA MET A 577 -5.50 -5.76 40.15
C MET A 577 -6.12 -6.99 40.81
N MET A 578 -6.55 -7.98 40.02
CA MET A 578 -7.02 -9.25 40.57
C MET A 578 -5.88 -9.99 41.27
N LYS A 579 -6.07 -10.35 42.55
CA LYS A 579 -5.05 -11.00 43.39
C LYS A 579 -4.51 -12.29 42.76
N ALA A 580 -5.40 -13.07 42.16
CA ALA A 580 -5.06 -14.32 41.48
C ALA A 580 -4.08 -14.13 40.30
N ASP A 581 -4.19 -13.01 39.59
CA ASP A 581 -3.32 -12.68 38.46
C ASP A 581 -1.97 -12.16 38.97
N TRP A 582 -1.97 -11.31 39.99
CA TRP A 582 -0.76 -10.82 40.66
C TRP A 582 0.09 -11.99 41.21
N GLU A 583 -0.53 -12.89 41.99
CA GLU A 583 0.14 -14.07 42.54
C GLU A 583 0.75 -14.97 41.46
N ALA A 584 0.18 -14.98 40.25
CA ALA A 584 0.72 -15.76 39.15
C ALA A 584 2.07 -15.23 38.63
N PHE A 585 2.30 -13.92 38.67
CA PHE A 585 3.59 -13.31 38.33
C PHE A 585 4.63 -13.51 39.44
N VAL A 586 4.21 -13.40 40.71
CA VAL A 586 5.06 -13.75 41.86
C VAL A 586 5.52 -15.20 41.79
N ASP A 587 4.58 -16.14 41.58
CA ASP A 587 4.85 -17.58 41.42
C ASP A 587 5.80 -17.91 40.27
N ALA A 588 5.83 -17.06 39.23
CA ALA A 588 6.69 -17.23 38.06
C ALA A 588 8.11 -16.68 38.26
N GLY A 589 8.42 -16.10 39.42
CA GLY A 589 9.72 -15.50 39.73
C GLY A 589 9.95 -14.14 39.08
N LEU A 590 8.89 -13.51 38.55
CA LEU A 590 8.97 -12.20 37.91
C LEU A 590 8.94 -11.04 38.90
N LEU A 591 8.74 -11.28 40.20
CA LEU A 591 8.79 -10.25 41.24
C LEU A 591 9.63 -10.79 42.41
N PRO A 592 10.97 -10.83 42.28
CA PRO A 592 11.83 -11.54 43.24
C PRO A 592 12.02 -10.83 44.58
N ASP A 593 11.76 -9.52 44.64
CA ASP A 593 11.99 -8.68 45.82
C ASP A 593 10.96 -7.55 45.95
N ALA A 594 10.91 -6.94 47.14
CA ALA A 594 9.98 -5.84 47.43
C ALA A 594 10.21 -4.60 46.55
N GLY A 595 11.43 -4.39 46.03
CA GLY A 595 11.74 -3.30 45.11
C GLY A 595 11.05 -3.49 43.76
N SER A 596 11.05 -4.72 43.23
CA SER A 596 10.37 -5.08 41.99
C SER A 596 8.84 -4.99 42.09
N GLU A 597 8.27 -5.36 43.25
CA GLU A 597 6.82 -5.21 43.51
C GLU A 597 6.41 -3.73 43.53
N LYS A 598 7.23 -2.87 44.17
CA LYS A 598 7.01 -1.41 44.19
C LYS A 598 7.15 -0.79 42.81
N ALA A 599 8.12 -1.23 42.03
CA ALA A 599 8.34 -0.81 40.65
C ALA A 599 7.13 -1.16 39.77
N LEU A 600 6.63 -2.41 39.84
CA LEU A 600 5.42 -2.83 39.15
C LEU A 600 4.20 -2.00 39.56
N ARG A 601 4.03 -1.75 40.87
CA ARG A 601 2.92 -0.92 41.35
C ARG A 601 2.96 0.48 40.74
N LEU A 602 4.14 1.10 40.67
CA LEU A 602 4.31 2.39 40.02
C LEU A 602 4.00 2.32 38.52
N SER A 603 4.50 1.30 37.81
CA SER A 603 4.20 1.07 36.38
C SER A 603 2.71 0.89 36.10
N ILE A 604 1.97 0.18 36.95
CA ILE A 604 0.51 0.03 36.81
C ILE A 604 -0.17 1.39 36.82
N GLY A 605 0.12 2.24 37.81
CA GLY A 605 -0.52 3.55 37.86
C GLY A 605 -0.08 4.48 36.73
N GLN A 606 1.19 4.41 36.29
CA GLN A 606 1.68 5.14 35.10
C GLN A 606 0.90 4.73 33.84
N GLU A 607 0.73 3.42 33.62
CA GLU A 607 0.03 2.89 32.46
C GLU A 607 -1.48 3.18 32.51
N LEU A 608 -2.10 3.07 33.68
CA LEU A 608 -3.50 3.47 33.88
C LEU A 608 -3.72 4.94 33.53
N LEU A 609 -2.85 5.83 34.00
CA LEU A 609 -2.94 7.26 33.67
C LEU A 609 -2.73 7.51 32.17
N SER A 610 -1.72 6.86 31.58
CA SER A 610 -1.41 6.95 30.14
C SER A 610 -2.62 6.56 29.30
N GLN A 611 -3.23 5.39 29.57
CA GLN A 611 -4.41 4.92 28.85
C GLN A 611 -5.63 5.83 29.07
N PHE A 612 -5.83 6.34 30.28
CA PHE A 612 -6.97 7.19 30.62
C PHE A 612 -6.89 8.59 30.00
N CYS A 613 -5.67 9.08 29.72
CA CYS A 613 -5.43 10.38 29.09
C CYS A 613 -5.37 10.33 27.56
N GLN A 614 -5.59 9.17 26.91
CA GLN A 614 -5.55 9.08 25.46
C GLN A 614 -6.65 9.93 24.82
N PRO A 615 -6.31 10.78 23.81
CA PRO A 615 -7.32 11.54 23.09
C PRO A 615 -8.27 10.61 22.35
N ASN A 616 -9.57 10.85 22.46
CA ASN A 616 -10.65 10.09 21.82
C ASN A 616 -10.77 8.62 22.27
N ILE A 617 -10.50 8.33 23.55
CA ILE A 617 -10.87 7.02 24.10
C ILE A 617 -12.38 6.79 23.97
N ASP A 618 -12.78 5.60 23.52
CA ASP A 618 -14.18 5.21 23.40
C ASP A 618 -14.83 5.13 24.79
N TYR A 619 -16.07 5.59 24.91
CA TYR A 619 -16.82 5.59 26.17
C TYR A 619 -16.95 4.18 26.76
N GLU A 620 -17.14 3.16 25.90
CA GLU A 620 -17.21 1.74 26.31
C GLU A 620 -15.88 1.22 26.90
N MET A 621 -14.75 1.83 26.52
CA MET A 621 -13.42 1.50 27.05
C MET A 621 -13.06 2.30 28.31
N GLN A 622 -13.76 3.41 28.56
CA GLN A 622 -13.45 4.34 29.62
C GLN A 622 -14.04 3.90 30.98
N GLU A 623 -15.26 3.36 31.00
CA GLU A 623 -15.92 2.90 32.23
C GLU A 623 -15.18 1.76 32.96
N PRO A 624 -14.75 0.66 32.31
CA PRO A 624 -13.94 -0.36 32.98
C PRO A 624 -12.62 0.20 33.54
N LEU A 625 -12.03 1.20 32.86
CA LEU A 625 -10.80 1.83 33.30
C LEU A 625 -11.00 2.69 34.55
N ARG A 626 -12.13 3.41 34.67
CA ARG A 626 -12.51 4.15 35.88
C ARG A 626 -12.60 3.23 37.10
N GLU A 627 -13.24 2.07 36.97
CA GLU A 627 -13.35 1.10 38.06
C GLU A 627 -11.99 0.57 38.51
N ILE A 628 -11.09 0.29 37.54
CA ILE A 628 -9.73 -0.17 37.83
C ILE A 628 -8.93 0.94 38.55
N ILE A 629 -9.03 2.19 38.09
CA ILE A 629 -8.35 3.34 38.72
C ILE A 629 -8.87 3.57 40.14
N ALA A 630 -10.19 3.51 40.36
CA ALA A 630 -10.78 3.65 41.68
C ALA A 630 -10.28 2.57 42.65
N ALA A 631 -10.23 1.31 42.20
CA ALA A 631 -9.69 0.21 42.99
C ALA A 631 -8.18 0.37 43.27
N TYR A 632 -7.40 0.85 42.30
CA TYR A 632 -5.98 1.14 42.49
C TYR A 632 -5.76 2.26 43.52
N LEU A 633 -6.50 3.37 43.43
CA LEU A 633 -6.41 4.49 44.35
C LEU A 633 -6.78 4.10 45.79
N ALA A 634 -7.81 3.27 45.96
CA ALA A 634 -8.22 2.76 47.28
C ALA A 634 -7.10 1.97 47.98
N ASP A 635 -6.31 1.21 47.22
CA ASP A 635 -5.18 0.43 47.76
C ASP A 635 -3.92 1.27 48.01
N VAL A 636 -3.80 2.48 47.44
CA VAL A 636 -2.60 3.34 47.49
C VAL A 636 -2.72 4.51 48.46
N THR A 637 -3.94 4.89 48.82
CA THR A 637 -4.22 5.93 49.81
C THR A 637 -4.36 5.40 51.25
N LEU A 638 -4.34 4.06 51.42
CA LEU A 638 -4.14 3.33 52.67
C LEU A 638 -2.65 3.00 52.87
#